data_AF-A0A415UHS3-F1
#
_entry.id   AF-A0A415UHS3-F1
#
_cell.length_a   1.000
_cell.length_b   1.000
_cell.length_c   1.000
_cell.angle_alpha   90.00
_cell.angle_beta   90.00
_cell.angle_gamma   90.00
#
_symmetry.space_group_name_H-M   'P 1'
#
loop_
_entity.id
_entity.type
_entity.pdbx_description
1 polymer ?
#
loop_
_entity_poly.entity_id
_entity_poly.type
_entity_poly.pdbx_seq_one_letter_code
_entity_poly.pdbx_strand_id
1 'polypeptide(L)'
;MRDDRSESSPLDQAAGTASQAAQTAGQVKKAVNQAKQGAKAAQKAAHTSQAAYAATASAQGGAAAAGATTGTALAGPLGAVVGVIVTSKTFWKVIGGIFGAIFLFVFIIANLIGIILTYLGFADADAFANEAQSEELSNLKIRIEQIFDQEEYEREILAIIEQNRDLKIEEIDADKEKNYSDYQLSVIDEYETKFKRNASYYLSIFLLDIWDNSTRNKFLGYSSEWGDMSTDLTSQYDSYFEEAAQTYGVPVALLKAMGKTESNFNQGAVSGAGAIGIMQLMPATAASLGVDPYDARQNIMGGAKYIAGNLERFKDYSNGLELAIAAYNAGPGAVIKYGYQIPPYKETQNYVKKVLGYLTIAEGKTESGADTESDEDLSEPYQLLKNAVTEHVDSFFSWSVTDEKEQAATESRYYQISETGKIGIDKDTYEKMKKDGENVVIETVPVTKKTVEYTLALLLNSQPEAGSGYEYKYVTSQSTFELVLKVLKVMEDGVSALKDAFFSLFSWRDFVTGGGDDTYVSNLDVSGDIFTYDTVGKGVKKVVYFNQTEEPWGSMPYGTSTIGAAGCGPTSMSIVISTLTGQTVNPQTTCAFSIQNGEYVSGVGTAHSFIGNAASNWGLTCERVGSHLVIDGMYYSYLLIPSHKYRSRVPAGWLSLLINAGEGIDVDVFFFRQDKSKSMERIGRSIRLNRSKIKDTYDTNTDFDDLSESIHAGYYLKRGLSGSEDFYYMSTLITITGYSTKEVEWRVKEMTKLLNSQDIGVTSCMFREEEAFLSSLPLLCLDKKLYERSKRNVLTSGVASCYPFTSYEMSDKDGIMMGVNKANNSLVIVDIFNTKIYKNANIAILGTSGAGKTFTMQLMALRLRRKNVQVFIIAPDKGHEFARACNNIGGAFIQISPASPNCINVMEIRPTDRTASEILDGYTVERSELAMKIQSLHIFFSLLIPDLSHEEKQLLDEALVITYAEKGITHDNQSLEDSDNPGQYKDMPILGDLHEVLLRKRECRRMANILNRLVHGSAATFNQKTNVDLSNKYVVLDISELSGDLLLGMFVALDFVWAKAKEDRTVEKAIFVDEAWKLLVSNELAGEYLLEIFKVIRAYGGSAICATQDLVDFFALKGGKLGRGILNNSKTKIILNMEPSEAENIRKELDLSEAEAMSIARFERGTGLISTNSNNLIVDFKASQLEKDLITTDRKDLQELKERLQKYGRQAYGKQAI
;
A
#
# COMPACT_ATOMS: atom_id res chain seq x y z
N MET A 1 -54.32 47.34 -21.49
CA MET A 1 -54.44 48.64 -20.81
C MET A 1 -54.09 48.49 -19.35
N ARG A 2 -52.84 48.81 -19.02
CA ARG A 2 -52.34 49.32 -17.75
C ARG A 2 -50.84 49.45 -17.93
N ASP A 3 -50.35 50.68 -17.88
CA ASP A 3 -49.22 51.07 -18.71
C ASP A 3 -47.96 51.35 -17.88
N ASP A 4 -46.83 50.96 -18.48
CA ASP A 4 -45.52 51.61 -18.47
C ASP A 4 -44.77 52.00 -17.16
N ARG A 5 -43.52 51.49 -17.12
CA ARG A 5 -42.29 52.08 -16.57
C ARG A 5 -42.13 52.09 -15.03
N SER A 6 -40.90 52.07 -14.49
CA SER A 6 -39.56 52.22 -15.11
C SER A 6 -38.54 51.19 -14.59
N GLU A 7 -37.40 51.10 -15.28
CA GLU A 7 -36.27 50.22 -14.97
C GLU A 7 -35.54 50.66 -13.67
N SER A 8 -35.02 49.70 -12.91
CA SER A 8 -34.03 49.97 -11.85
C SER A 8 -32.61 49.73 -12.38
N SER A 9 -31.65 50.52 -11.89
CA SER A 9 -30.29 50.55 -12.41
C SER A 9 -29.39 49.45 -11.81
N PRO A 10 -28.21 49.17 -12.40
CA PRO A 10 -27.23 48.28 -11.79
C PRO A 10 -26.77 48.71 -10.38
N LEU A 11 -26.85 50.01 -10.06
CA LEU A 11 -26.58 50.53 -8.71
C LEU A 11 -27.64 50.09 -7.70
N ASP A 12 -28.90 49.90 -8.10
CA ASP A 12 -29.97 49.47 -7.21
C ASP A 12 -29.84 47.98 -6.83
N GLN A 13 -29.36 47.14 -7.76
CA GLN A 13 -29.01 45.75 -7.43
C GLN A 13 -27.79 45.69 -6.49
N ALA A 14 -26.74 46.48 -6.76
CA ALA A 14 -25.58 46.58 -5.87
C ALA A 14 -25.97 47.12 -4.47
N ALA A 15 -26.87 48.09 -4.40
CA ALA A 15 -27.43 48.60 -3.14
C ALA A 15 -28.27 47.52 -2.42
N GLY A 16 -28.98 46.66 -3.15
CA GLY A 16 -29.68 45.49 -2.60
C GLY A 16 -28.72 44.50 -1.92
N THR A 17 -27.63 44.12 -2.60
CA THR A 17 -26.61 43.22 -2.03
C THR A 17 -25.88 43.86 -0.84
N ALA A 18 -25.54 45.16 -0.94
CA ALA A 18 -24.94 45.91 0.17
C ALA A 18 -25.89 46.04 1.37
N SER A 19 -27.20 46.20 1.14
CA SER A 19 -28.23 46.23 2.17
C SER A 19 -28.35 44.89 2.89
N GLN A 20 -28.34 43.76 2.16
CA GLN A 20 -28.29 42.42 2.77
C GLN A 20 -27.00 42.20 3.58
N ALA A 21 -25.84 42.59 3.05
CA ALA A 21 -24.58 42.52 3.81
C ALA A 21 -24.62 43.38 5.08
N ALA A 22 -25.20 44.58 5.01
CA ALA A 22 -25.38 45.46 6.16
C ALA A 22 -26.39 44.92 7.19
N GLN A 23 -27.46 44.23 6.74
CA GLN A 23 -28.39 43.54 7.63
C GLN A 23 -27.73 42.37 8.37
N THR A 24 -26.95 41.54 7.66
CA THR A 24 -26.19 40.44 8.27
C THR A 24 -25.14 40.95 9.26
N ALA A 25 -24.38 41.98 8.90
CA ALA A 25 -23.47 42.67 9.83
C ALA A 25 -24.22 43.28 11.03
N GLY A 26 -25.42 43.80 10.81
CA GLY A 26 -26.33 44.30 11.85
C GLY A 26 -26.78 43.22 12.83
N GLN A 27 -27.12 42.02 12.35
CA GLN A 27 -27.47 40.86 13.19
C GLN A 27 -26.27 40.38 14.02
N VAL A 28 -25.09 40.23 13.40
CA VAL A 28 -23.85 39.89 14.13
C VAL A 28 -23.52 40.93 15.20
N LYS A 29 -23.66 42.23 14.88
CA LYS A 29 -23.46 43.33 15.84
C LYS A 29 -24.51 43.33 16.96
N LYS A 30 -25.72 42.83 16.71
CA LYS A 30 -26.77 42.61 17.73
C LYS A 30 -26.38 41.48 18.68
N ALA A 31 -25.94 40.34 18.16
CA ALA A 31 -25.47 39.20 18.95
C ALA A 31 -24.25 39.56 19.83
N VAL A 32 -23.26 40.27 19.27
CA VAL A 32 -22.09 40.76 20.02
C VAL A 32 -22.49 41.75 21.12
N ASN A 33 -23.52 42.60 20.89
CA ASN A 33 -24.02 43.50 21.93
C ASN A 33 -24.84 42.78 23.01
N GLN A 34 -25.57 41.72 22.69
CA GLN A 34 -26.23 40.88 23.69
C GLN A 34 -25.21 40.14 24.57
N ALA A 35 -24.14 39.59 23.98
CA ALA A 35 -23.02 39.01 24.73
C ALA A 35 -22.35 40.04 25.66
N LYS A 36 -22.13 41.28 25.18
CA LYS A 36 -21.60 42.38 26.01
C LYS A 36 -22.56 42.86 27.11
N GLN A 37 -23.88 42.72 26.94
CA GLN A 37 -24.85 42.99 28.00
C GLN A 37 -24.84 41.89 29.06
N GLY A 38 -24.73 40.61 28.68
CA GLY A 38 -24.52 39.50 29.61
C GLY A 38 -23.26 39.67 30.47
N ALA A 39 -22.13 40.03 29.84
CA ALA A 39 -20.88 40.32 30.55
C ALA A 39 -21.03 41.46 31.59
N LYS A 40 -21.78 42.53 31.25
CA LYS A 40 -22.05 43.63 32.18
C LYS A 40 -23.02 43.28 33.33
N ALA A 41 -23.85 42.26 33.19
CA ALA A 41 -24.66 41.75 34.30
C ALA A 41 -23.77 41.03 35.33
N ALA A 42 -22.89 40.12 34.88
CA ALA A 42 -21.93 39.43 35.75
C ALA A 42 -20.98 40.42 36.46
N GLN A 43 -20.44 41.40 35.72
CA GLN A 43 -19.53 42.40 36.28
C GLN A 43 -20.20 43.33 37.33
N LYS A 44 -21.53 43.43 37.33
CA LYS A 44 -22.27 44.23 38.33
C LYS A 44 -22.57 43.47 39.63
N ALA A 45 -22.58 42.14 39.61
CA ALA A 45 -22.71 41.32 40.82
C ALA A 45 -21.40 41.31 41.66
N ALA A 46 -20.24 41.46 41.01
CA ALA A 46 -18.93 41.44 41.66
C ALA A 46 -18.56 42.74 42.43
N HIS A 47 -19.33 43.81 42.28
CA HIS A 47 -19.02 45.13 42.87
C HIS A 47 -19.97 45.59 43.99
N THR A 48 -20.95 44.77 44.39
CA THR A 48 -21.91 45.10 45.47
C THR A 48 -21.52 44.63 46.87
N SER A 49 -20.32 44.04 47.04
CA SER A 49 -19.81 43.54 48.33
C SER A 49 -18.79 44.47 49.02
N GLN A 50 -18.38 45.57 48.40
CA GLN A 50 -17.53 46.61 49.02
C GLN A 50 -18.19 47.99 48.96
N ALA A 51 -19.14 48.24 49.88
CA ALA A 51 -19.36 49.53 50.59
C ALA A 51 -20.77 49.61 51.23
N ALA A 52 -20.99 48.96 52.39
CA ALA A 52 -22.00 49.38 53.41
C ALA A 52 -22.11 48.44 54.65
N TYR A 53 -21.00 48.00 55.28
CA TYR A 53 -21.07 47.59 56.70
C TYR A 53 -19.79 47.93 57.50
N ALA A 54 -19.18 49.07 57.16
CA ALA A 54 -18.10 49.69 57.93
C ALA A 54 -18.60 51.01 58.55
N ALA A 55 -19.60 50.93 59.44
CA ALA A 55 -20.15 52.11 60.15
C ALA A 55 -20.84 51.83 61.50
N THR A 56 -21.06 50.57 61.92
CA THR A 56 -21.56 50.20 63.26
C THR A 56 -21.07 48.77 63.59
N ALA A 57 -20.48 48.47 64.76
CA ALA A 57 -20.08 49.33 65.87
C ALA A 57 -18.76 48.86 66.50
N SER A 58 -18.03 49.78 67.13
CA SER A 58 -16.79 49.49 67.87
C SER A 58 -17.08 49.24 69.37
N ALA A 59 -17.07 47.98 69.80
CA ALA A 59 -17.01 47.59 71.22
C ALA A 59 -16.56 46.12 71.36
N GLN A 60 -15.71 45.83 72.36
CA GLN A 60 -15.25 44.48 72.77
C GLN A 60 -14.47 43.69 71.67
N GLY A 61 -13.16 43.38 71.75
CA GLY A 61 -12.13 43.49 72.80
C GLY A 61 -11.49 42.10 73.05
N GLY A 62 -10.18 41.89 73.25
CA GLY A 62 -8.98 42.75 73.17
C GLY A 62 -7.92 42.17 72.19
N ALA A 63 -6.75 42.78 71.93
CA ALA A 63 -5.56 42.91 72.80
C ALA A 63 -4.98 41.54 73.25
N ALA A 64 -3.67 41.23 73.13
CA ALA A 64 -2.47 42.01 72.76
C ALA A 64 -1.52 41.14 71.86
N ALA A 65 -0.58 41.66 71.06
CA ALA A 65 0.75 42.22 71.39
C ALA A 65 1.71 41.18 72.06
N ALA A 66 3.02 41.12 71.79
CA ALA A 66 3.91 41.99 70.98
C ALA A 66 5.24 41.30 70.57
N GLY A 67 5.95 41.88 69.59
CA GLY A 67 7.42 41.93 69.55
C GLY A 67 8.19 40.69 69.03
N ALA A 68 9.48 40.81 68.72
CA ALA A 68 10.30 42.02 68.57
C ALA A 68 11.52 41.80 67.63
N THR A 69 12.10 42.92 67.18
CA THR A 69 13.29 43.04 66.32
C THR A 69 14.57 42.36 66.82
N THR A 70 15.28 41.66 65.93
CA THR A 70 16.76 41.72 65.66
C THR A 70 17.13 40.59 64.68
N GLY A 71 18.16 40.67 63.82
CA GLY A 71 19.09 41.75 63.49
C GLY A 71 19.61 41.62 62.03
N THR A 72 20.39 42.58 61.55
CA THR A 72 20.74 42.72 60.11
C THR A 72 22.09 42.14 59.68
N ALA A 73 22.13 41.74 58.40
CA ALA A 73 23.29 41.64 57.51
C ALA A 73 24.16 40.36 57.53
N LEU A 74 24.86 40.16 56.39
CA LEU A 74 25.69 39.02 55.97
C LEU A 74 24.88 37.74 55.60
N ALA A 75 24.94 37.19 54.38
CA ALA A 75 25.41 37.68 53.08
C ALA A 75 24.80 36.83 51.92
N GLY A 76 24.63 37.38 50.71
CA GLY A 76 24.37 36.60 49.48
C GLY A 76 22.89 36.45 49.04
N PRO A 77 22.53 36.61 47.75
CA PRO A 77 21.14 36.63 47.29
C PRO A 77 20.68 35.35 46.57
N LEU A 78 20.31 34.28 47.30
CA LEU A 78 19.80 33.04 46.69
C LEU A 78 18.66 32.29 47.45
N GLY A 79 18.29 32.71 48.67
CA GLY A 79 17.52 31.87 49.60
C GLY A 79 16.02 32.12 49.78
N ALA A 80 15.28 32.67 48.80
CA ALA A 80 14.04 33.42 49.08
C ALA A 80 12.72 33.01 48.37
N VAL A 81 12.62 31.87 47.67
CA VAL A 81 11.45 31.60 46.76
C VAL A 81 10.66 30.30 47.01
N VAL A 82 11.21 29.29 47.71
CA VAL A 82 10.62 27.93 47.71
C VAL A 82 9.28 27.81 48.47
N GLY A 83 9.02 28.62 49.50
CA GLY A 83 8.07 28.25 50.57
C GLY A 83 6.55 28.46 50.41
N VAL A 84 6.02 28.95 49.27
CA VAL A 84 4.63 29.50 49.25
C VAL A 84 3.64 28.81 48.30
N ILE A 85 4.09 28.05 47.29
CA ILE A 85 3.21 27.45 46.28
C ILE A 85 2.95 25.98 46.65
N VAL A 86 2.22 25.69 47.74
CA VAL A 86 1.82 24.31 48.11
C VAL A 86 0.29 24.13 48.25
N THR A 87 -0.49 25.19 48.41
CA THR A 87 -1.81 25.05 49.06
C THR A 87 -3.01 25.45 48.20
N SER A 88 -3.32 24.74 47.10
CA SER A 88 -4.57 24.99 46.32
C SER A 88 -5.29 23.71 45.88
N LYS A 89 -6.56 23.56 46.30
CA LYS A 89 -7.46 22.46 45.89
C LYS A 89 -8.22 22.69 44.56
N THR A 90 -7.81 23.69 43.78
CA THR A 90 -8.01 23.68 42.32
C THR A 90 -6.72 23.26 41.59
N PHE A 91 -5.57 23.29 42.27
CA PHE A 91 -4.62 22.18 42.16
C PHE A 91 -5.33 20.90 42.83
N TRP A 92 -4.89 19.65 42.73
CA TRP A 92 -5.60 18.35 42.90
C TRP A 92 -6.75 17.81 41.98
N LYS A 93 -7.37 18.51 41.00
CA LYS A 93 -8.47 17.93 40.14
C LYS A 93 -8.18 17.49 38.68
N VAL A 94 -7.34 18.17 37.90
CA VAL A 94 -7.02 17.79 36.50
C VAL A 94 -6.02 16.61 36.38
N ILE A 95 -5.32 16.16 37.44
CA ILE A 95 -4.25 15.12 37.34
C ILE A 95 -4.84 13.72 37.42
N GLY A 96 -5.90 13.53 38.21
CA GLY A 96 -6.77 12.37 38.03
C GLY A 96 -7.29 12.27 36.59
N GLY A 97 -7.45 13.41 35.90
CA GLY A 97 -7.72 13.47 34.46
C GLY A 97 -6.55 13.00 33.60
N ILE A 98 -5.35 13.58 33.74
CA ILE A 98 -4.20 13.25 32.87
C ILE A 98 -3.58 11.89 33.20
N PHE A 99 -3.40 11.52 34.47
CA PHE A 99 -3.01 10.15 34.85
C PHE A 99 -4.11 9.16 34.46
N GLY A 100 -5.40 9.50 34.63
CA GLY A 100 -6.50 8.66 34.15
C GLY A 100 -6.43 8.40 32.65
N ALA A 101 -6.14 9.43 31.83
CA ALA A 101 -6.00 9.29 30.39
C ALA A 101 -4.75 8.49 29.96
N ILE A 102 -3.61 8.69 30.64
CA ILE A 102 -2.37 7.95 30.35
C ILE A 102 -2.49 6.48 30.78
N PHE A 103 -3.09 6.23 31.96
CA PHE A 103 -3.40 4.88 32.44
C PHE A 103 -4.37 4.17 31.49
N LEU A 104 -5.43 4.87 31.04
CA LEU A 104 -6.37 4.35 30.04
C LEU A 104 -5.66 4.01 28.71
N PHE A 105 -4.72 4.83 28.25
CA PHE A 105 -4.02 4.59 26.98
C PHE A 105 -3.08 3.36 27.04
N VAL A 106 -2.37 3.17 28.16
CA VAL A 106 -1.54 1.97 28.40
C VAL A 106 -2.42 0.73 28.62
N PHE A 107 -3.52 0.86 29.37
CA PHE A 107 -4.51 -0.20 29.59
C PHE A 107 -5.16 -0.65 28.28
N ILE A 108 -5.48 0.28 27.38
CA ILE A 108 -6.02 -0.04 26.05
C ILE A 108 -5.00 -0.78 25.19
N ILE A 109 -3.72 -0.36 25.15
CA ILE A 109 -2.71 -1.06 24.33
C ILE A 109 -2.45 -2.48 24.85
N ALA A 110 -2.39 -2.68 26.17
CA ALA A 110 -2.25 -4.02 26.77
C ALA A 110 -3.45 -4.93 26.41
N ASN A 111 -4.68 -4.43 26.57
CA ASN A 111 -5.88 -5.18 26.16
C ASN A 111 -5.93 -5.42 24.65
N LEU A 112 -5.53 -4.45 23.83
CA LEU A 112 -5.58 -4.56 22.37
C LEU A 112 -4.59 -5.62 21.85
N ILE A 113 -3.41 -5.76 22.45
CA ILE A 113 -2.46 -6.83 22.12
C ILE A 113 -3.05 -8.21 22.45
N GLY A 114 -3.59 -8.39 23.67
CA GLY A 114 -4.26 -9.63 24.06
C GLY A 114 -5.48 -9.96 23.17
N ILE A 115 -6.25 -8.95 22.78
CA ILE A 115 -7.38 -9.09 21.85
C ILE A 115 -6.91 -9.49 20.44
N ILE A 116 -5.81 -8.91 19.93
CA ILE A 116 -5.26 -9.20 18.59
C ILE A 116 -4.69 -10.61 18.50
N LEU A 117 -3.94 -11.06 19.52
CA LEU A 117 -3.42 -12.43 19.60
C LEU A 117 -4.59 -13.44 19.71
N THR A 118 -5.61 -13.12 20.52
CA THR A 118 -6.88 -13.87 20.57
C THR A 118 -7.64 -13.87 19.23
N TYR A 119 -7.48 -12.83 18.38
CA TYR A 119 -8.16 -12.71 17.09
C TYR A 119 -7.52 -13.56 15.97
N LEU A 120 -6.20 -13.72 16.04
CA LEU A 120 -5.40 -14.48 15.06
C LEU A 120 -5.14 -15.93 15.48
N GLY A 121 -5.16 -16.19 16.79
CA GLY A 121 -5.21 -17.55 17.35
C GLY A 121 -3.87 -18.28 17.35
N PHE A 122 -2.80 -17.62 17.78
CA PHE A 122 -1.57 -18.23 18.31
C PHE A 122 -1.08 -17.34 19.46
N ALA A 123 -0.47 -17.92 20.50
CA ALA A 123 -0.33 -17.26 21.80
C ALA A 123 0.63 -16.05 21.77
N ASP A 124 1.85 -16.24 21.27
CA ASP A 124 2.83 -15.16 21.11
C ASP A 124 3.97 -15.54 20.14
N ALA A 125 4.90 -14.62 19.85
CA ALA A 125 6.13 -14.93 19.12
C ALA A 125 7.19 -15.57 20.05
N ASP A 126 7.37 -14.98 21.24
CA ASP A 126 8.09 -15.59 22.34
C ASP A 126 7.36 -16.82 22.90
N ALA A 127 6.11 -17.11 22.48
CA ALA A 127 5.50 -18.40 22.72
C ALA A 127 6.05 -19.48 21.78
N PHE A 128 6.46 -19.23 20.53
CA PHE A 128 7.08 -20.34 19.77
C PHE A 128 8.44 -20.78 20.35
N ALA A 129 9.06 -19.97 21.21
CA ALA A 129 10.18 -20.36 22.07
C ALA A 129 9.72 -20.85 23.46
N ASN A 130 8.92 -20.06 24.20
CA ASN A 130 8.51 -20.33 25.58
C ASN A 130 7.27 -21.21 25.73
N GLU A 131 6.48 -21.49 24.70
CA GLU A 131 5.43 -22.54 24.68
C GLU A 131 6.12 -23.89 24.46
N ALA A 132 7.12 -23.96 23.57
CA ALA A 132 8.00 -25.13 23.43
C ALA A 132 8.87 -25.36 24.69
N GLN A 133 9.56 -24.33 25.19
CA GLN A 133 10.34 -24.42 26.42
C GLN A 133 9.47 -24.52 27.68
N SER A 134 8.24 -24.00 27.73
CA SER A 134 7.34 -24.25 28.86
C SER A 134 6.64 -25.60 28.76
N GLU A 135 6.45 -26.18 27.57
CA GLU A 135 6.01 -27.56 27.42
C GLU A 135 7.14 -28.52 27.82
N GLU A 136 8.39 -28.30 27.37
CA GLU A 136 9.56 -29.03 27.88
C GLU A 136 9.77 -28.83 29.40
N LEU A 137 9.77 -27.59 29.92
CA LEU A 137 9.92 -27.28 31.35
C LEU A 137 8.78 -27.86 32.18
N SER A 138 7.53 -27.81 31.70
CA SER A 138 6.38 -28.39 32.38
C SER A 138 6.45 -29.91 32.37
N ASN A 139 6.83 -30.54 31.25
CA ASN A 139 6.96 -31.99 31.18
C ASN A 139 8.11 -32.48 32.06
N LEU A 140 9.25 -31.78 32.08
CA LEU A 140 10.36 -32.06 33.00
C LEU A 140 9.94 -31.88 34.45
N LYS A 141 9.23 -30.79 34.77
CA LYS A 141 8.73 -30.51 36.12
C LYS A 141 7.75 -31.62 36.57
N ILE A 142 6.76 -31.95 35.74
CA ILE A 142 5.77 -33.02 36.02
C ILE A 142 6.49 -34.37 36.21
N ARG A 143 7.54 -34.65 35.44
CA ARG A 143 8.32 -35.88 35.57
C ARG A 143 9.16 -35.91 36.85
N ILE A 144 9.71 -34.77 37.30
CA ILE A 144 10.36 -34.67 38.62
C ILE A 144 9.32 -34.79 39.74
N GLU A 145 8.12 -34.21 39.58
CA GLU A 145 7.01 -34.38 40.52
C GLU A 145 6.58 -35.86 40.62
N GLN A 146 6.48 -36.59 39.51
CA GLN A 146 6.25 -38.06 39.50
C GLN A 146 7.37 -38.87 40.19
N ILE A 147 8.63 -38.42 40.09
CA ILE A 147 9.75 -39.04 40.82
C ILE A 147 9.66 -38.71 42.32
N PHE A 148 9.24 -37.50 42.68
CA PHE A 148 9.10 -37.06 44.08
C PHE A 148 7.84 -37.61 44.77
N ASP A 149 6.80 -38.00 44.02
CA ASP A 149 5.68 -38.82 44.52
C ASP A 149 6.16 -40.17 45.12
N GLN A 150 7.39 -40.60 44.84
CA GLN A 150 8.08 -41.67 45.57
C GLN A 150 8.91 -41.08 46.71
N GLU A 151 8.43 -41.19 47.96
CA GLU A 151 9.09 -40.64 49.17
C GLU A 151 10.58 -41.00 49.32
N GLU A 152 10.99 -42.16 48.82
CA GLU A 152 12.39 -42.63 48.89
C GLU A 152 13.29 -41.83 47.92
N TYR A 153 12.80 -41.51 46.72
CA TYR A 153 13.54 -40.79 45.69
C TYR A 153 13.62 -39.29 45.99
N GLU A 154 12.54 -38.66 46.44
CA GLU A 154 12.56 -37.25 46.90
C GLU A 154 13.60 -37.08 48.02
N ARG A 155 13.54 -37.95 49.04
CA ARG A 155 14.38 -37.87 50.23
C ARG A 155 15.86 -38.06 49.91
N GLU A 156 16.22 -39.00 49.04
CA GLU A 156 17.61 -39.18 48.63
C GLU A 156 18.15 -38.00 47.81
N ILE A 157 17.33 -37.41 46.93
CA ILE A 157 17.76 -36.25 46.11
C ILE A 157 17.88 -34.98 46.96
N LEU A 158 16.93 -34.71 47.86
CA LEU A 158 17.00 -33.55 48.75
C LEU A 158 18.14 -33.66 49.78
N ALA A 159 18.41 -34.85 50.33
CA ALA A 159 19.48 -35.04 51.30
C ALA A 159 20.88 -34.71 50.74
N ILE A 160 21.12 -34.98 49.45
CA ILE A 160 22.37 -34.61 48.76
C ILE A 160 22.53 -33.08 48.71
N ILE A 161 21.43 -32.37 48.44
CA ILE A 161 21.40 -30.90 48.34
C ILE A 161 21.51 -30.24 49.73
N GLU A 162 20.84 -30.79 50.74
CA GLU A 162 20.95 -30.33 52.14
C GLU A 162 22.37 -30.49 52.67
N GLN A 163 23.06 -31.59 52.36
CA GLN A 163 24.44 -31.82 52.79
C GLN A 163 25.41 -30.74 52.26
N ASN A 164 25.27 -30.30 51.00
CA ASN A 164 26.11 -29.21 50.48
C ASN A 164 25.75 -27.85 51.11
N ARG A 165 24.44 -27.56 51.26
CA ARG A 165 23.95 -26.34 51.93
C ARG A 165 24.48 -26.23 53.37
N ASP A 166 24.48 -27.32 54.14
CA ASP A 166 24.99 -27.33 55.51
C ASP A 166 26.50 -27.09 55.56
N LEU A 167 27.30 -27.68 54.65
CA LEU A 167 28.73 -27.38 54.51
C LEU A 167 28.99 -25.89 54.22
N LYS A 168 28.12 -25.24 53.42
CA LYS A 168 28.21 -23.80 53.16
C LYS A 168 27.79 -22.93 54.35
N ILE A 169 27.00 -23.45 55.29
CA ILE A 169 26.71 -22.77 56.56
C ILE A 169 27.91 -22.90 57.52
N GLU A 170 28.58 -24.06 57.58
CA GLU A 170 29.84 -24.22 58.33
C GLU A 170 30.95 -23.27 57.83
N GLU A 171 31.03 -23.03 56.51
CA GLU A 171 31.94 -22.01 55.94
C GLU A 171 31.60 -20.58 56.39
N ILE A 172 30.30 -20.21 56.45
CA ILE A 172 29.83 -18.90 56.94
C ILE A 172 30.21 -18.71 58.41
N ASP A 173 29.93 -19.70 59.27
CA ASP A 173 30.22 -19.62 60.70
C ASP A 173 31.73 -19.48 60.96
N ALA A 174 32.56 -20.23 60.21
CA ALA A 174 34.02 -20.13 60.29
C ALA A 174 34.57 -18.77 59.84
N ASP A 175 33.99 -18.15 58.80
CA ASP A 175 34.34 -16.80 58.38
C ASP A 175 33.91 -15.75 59.42
N LYS A 176 32.70 -15.92 59.97
CA LYS A 176 32.15 -15.06 61.02
C LYS A 176 32.99 -15.08 62.29
N GLU A 177 33.45 -16.25 62.75
CA GLU A 177 34.34 -16.35 63.93
C GLU A 177 35.69 -15.65 63.68
N LYS A 178 36.21 -15.75 62.46
CA LYS A 178 37.52 -15.24 62.06
C LYS A 178 37.56 -13.72 61.81
N ASN A 179 36.54 -13.18 61.16
CA ASN A 179 36.52 -11.78 60.69
C ASN A 179 35.56 -10.88 61.49
N TYR A 180 34.48 -11.44 62.06
CA TYR A 180 33.38 -10.70 62.68
C TYR A 180 33.03 -11.26 64.07
N SER A 181 34.03 -11.63 64.87
CA SER A 181 33.89 -12.22 66.22
C SER A 181 32.86 -11.47 67.08
N ASP A 182 32.94 -10.14 67.07
CA ASP A 182 32.21 -9.23 67.96
C ASP A 182 30.80 -8.86 67.46
N TYR A 183 30.40 -9.34 66.28
CA TYR A 183 29.11 -9.06 65.65
C TYR A 183 28.12 -10.21 65.94
N GLN A 184 26.82 -9.92 65.94
CA GLN A 184 25.80 -10.97 65.84
C GLN A 184 25.59 -11.38 64.38
N LEU A 185 25.51 -12.68 64.14
CA LEU A 185 25.25 -13.25 62.81
C LEU A 185 23.76 -13.22 62.47
N SER A 186 23.44 -12.92 61.23
CA SER A 186 22.15 -13.21 60.60
C SER A 186 22.40 -13.86 59.23
N VAL A 187 21.72 -14.95 58.92
CA VAL A 187 21.84 -15.66 57.63
C VAL A 187 20.51 -15.63 56.90
N ILE A 188 20.52 -15.10 55.68
CA ILE A 188 19.44 -15.24 54.70
C ILE A 188 19.70 -16.53 53.93
N ASP A 189 18.94 -17.58 54.25
CA ASP A 189 19.06 -18.91 53.64
C ASP A 189 18.05 -19.06 52.49
N GLU A 190 18.54 -19.13 51.24
CA GLU A 190 17.69 -19.33 50.06
C GLU A 190 17.29 -20.78 49.79
N TYR A 191 17.95 -21.76 50.40
CA TYR A 191 17.49 -23.15 50.33
C TYR A 191 16.14 -23.29 51.06
N GLU A 192 16.08 -22.88 52.32
CA GLU A 192 14.84 -22.94 53.13
C GLU A 192 13.75 -21.96 52.67
N THR A 193 14.14 -20.76 52.20
CA THR A 193 13.15 -19.73 51.81
C THR A 193 12.67 -19.84 50.35
N LYS A 194 13.47 -20.40 49.44
CA LYS A 194 13.14 -20.47 47.99
C LYS A 194 13.15 -21.89 47.43
N PHE A 195 14.27 -22.60 47.51
CA PHE A 195 14.47 -23.87 46.80
C PHE A 195 13.52 -24.97 47.31
N LYS A 196 13.53 -25.24 48.62
CA LYS A 196 12.85 -26.36 49.27
C LYS A 196 11.34 -26.43 49.02
N ARG A 197 10.71 -25.29 48.69
CA ARG A 197 9.27 -25.17 48.37
C ARG A 197 8.93 -25.36 46.90
N ASN A 198 9.92 -25.38 46.01
CA ASN A 198 9.74 -25.40 44.56
C ASN A 198 10.79 -26.29 43.86
N ALA A 199 11.32 -27.31 44.55
CA ALA A 199 12.49 -28.07 44.12
C ALA A 199 12.34 -28.64 42.70
N SER A 200 11.18 -29.19 42.35
CA SER A 200 10.89 -29.74 41.01
C SER A 200 10.96 -28.71 39.87
N TYR A 201 10.69 -27.43 40.17
CA TYR A 201 10.78 -26.32 39.21
C TYR A 201 12.21 -25.79 39.08
N TYR A 202 12.93 -25.66 40.19
CA TYR A 202 14.34 -25.26 40.18
C TYR A 202 15.23 -26.33 39.52
N LEU A 203 14.94 -27.60 39.78
CA LEU A 203 15.61 -28.72 39.12
C LEU A 203 15.24 -28.80 37.63
N SER A 204 13.99 -28.59 37.20
CA SER A 204 13.67 -28.62 35.77
C SER A 204 14.35 -27.49 34.96
N ILE A 205 14.59 -26.31 35.57
CA ILE A 205 15.44 -25.25 34.98
C ILE A 205 16.88 -25.74 34.83
N PHE A 206 17.48 -26.27 35.91
CA PHE A 206 18.85 -26.78 35.92
C PHE A 206 19.06 -27.86 34.83
N LEU A 207 18.14 -28.81 34.70
CA LEU A 207 18.21 -29.88 33.70
C LEU A 207 18.06 -29.37 32.24
N LEU A 208 17.35 -28.26 32.01
CA LEU A 208 17.26 -27.65 30.67
C LEU A 208 18.59 -27.04 30.20
N ASP A 209 19.45 -26.61 31.12
CA ASP A 209 20.77 -26.04 30.81
C ASP A 209 21.82 -27.15 30.59
N ILE A 210 21.80 -28.22 31.40
CA ILE A 210 22.84 -29.27 31.36
C ILE A 210 22.55 -30.47 30.45
N TRP A 211 21.28 -30.80 30.14
CA TRP A 211 20.95 -31.97 29.34
C TRP A 211 20.60 -31.64 27.89
N ASP A 212 21.13 -32.44 26.97
CA ASP A 212 20.79 -32.37 25.55
C ASP A 212 19.40 -32.95 25.24
N ASN A 213 18.88 -32.68 24.05
CA ASN A 213 17.57 -33.18 23.63
C ASN A 213 17.46 -34.72 23.66
N SER A 214 18.56 -35.47 23.47
CA SER A 214 18.53 -36.93 23.57
C SER A 214 18.33 -37.39 25.01
N THR A 215 19.00 -36.76 25.97
CA THR A 215 18.89 -37.08 27.40
C THR A 215 17.55 -36.63 27.97
N ARG A 216 17.07 -35.43 27.59
CA ARG A 216 15.74 -34.93 27.97
C ARG A 216 14.62 -35.85 27.48
N ASN A 217 14.67 -36.31 26.24
CA ASN A 217 13.65 -37.22 25.70
C ASN A 217 13.59 -38.57 26.46
N LYS A 218 14.75 -39.16 26.80
CA LYS A 218 14.81 -40.38 27.61
C LYS A 218 14.19 -40.19 28.99
N PHE A 219 14.58 -39.12 29.70
CA PHE A 219 14.04 -38.82 31.03
C PHE A 219 12.51 -38.64 31.02
N LEU A 220 11.97 -38.02 29.95
CA LEU A 220 10.54 -37.82 29.73
C LEU A 220 9.78 -39.07 29.25
N GLY A 221 10.43 -40.24 29.11
CA GLY A 221 9.79 -41.47 28.62
C GLY A 221 9.50 -41.48 27.11
N TYR A 222 9.96 -40.47 26.36
CA TYR A 222 9.81 -40.45 24.90
C TYR A 222 10.78 -41.45 24.28
N SER A 223 10.24 -42.55 23.74
CA SER A 223 11.02 -43.55 23.01
C SER A 223 11.83 -42.89 21.88
N SER A 224 13.13 -43.16 21.84
CA SER A 224 14.02 -42.72 20.76
C SER A 224 13.77 -43.45 19.42
N GLU A 225 12.66 -44.17 19.31
CA GLU A 225 12.21 -44.94 18.16
C GLU A 225 10.73 -44.65 17.86
N TRP A 226 10.37 -44.59 16.58
CA TRP A 226 9.00 -44.37 16.11
C TRP A 226 8.18 -45.68 16.10
N GLY A 227 7.72 -46.13 17.26
CA GLY A 227 6.63 -47.12 17.35
C GLY A 227 5.26 -46.45 17.16
N ASP A 228 4.28 -46.97 16.41
CA ASP A 228 4.29 -48.12 15.50
C ASP A 228 4.23 -47.64 14.03
N MET A 229 5.35 -47.76 13.32
CA MET A 229 5.36 -48.12 11.91
C MET A 229 6.22 -49.36 11.71
N SER A 230 5.68 -50.51 12.08
CA SER A 230 6.16 -51.87 11.84
C SER A 230 7.13 -51.92 10.66
N THR A 231 8.42 -51.96 10.99
CA THR A 231 9.55 -51.90 10.04
C THR A 231 9.67 -53.15 9.18
N ASP A 232 8.89 -54.18 9.50
CA ASP A 232 8.73 -55.37 8.70
C ASP A 232 7.94 -55.07 7.40
N LEU A 233 8.71 -54.82 6.34
CA LEU A 233 8.23 -54.83 4.96
C LEU A 233 8.30 -56.23 4.32
N THR A 234 8.58 -57.31 5.07
CA THR A 234 8.32 -58.66 4.58
C THR A 234 6.82 -58.95 4.59
N SER A 235 6.42 -59.82 3.67
CA SER A 235 5.05 -60.21 3.44
C SER A 235 5.01 -61.65 2.97
N GLN A 236 3.94 -62.37 3.30
CA GLN A 236 3.67 -63.68 2.68
C GLN A 236 3.49 -63.60 1.15
N TYR A 237 3.42 -62.39 0.60
CA TYR A 237 3.34 -62.09 -0.83
C TYR A 237 4.65 -61.54 -1.43
N ASP A 238 5.78 -61.64 -0.73
CA ASP A 238 7.07 -61.09 -1.16
C ASP A 238 7.50 -61.55 -2.56
N SER A 239 7.31 -62.82 -2.88
CA SER A 239 7.59 -63.35 -4.23
C SER A 239 6.69 -62.73 -5.32
N TYR A 240 5.48 -62.27 -4.98
CA TYR A 240 4.62 -61.52 -5.91
C TYR A 240 5.04 -60.06 -6.02
N PHE A 241 5.56 -59.45 -4.95
CA PHE A 241 6.17 -58.11 -5.01
C PHE A 241 7.45 -58.10 -5.85
N GLU A 242 8.30 -59.12 -5.70
CA GLU A 242 9.51 -59.32 -6.53
C GLU A 242 9.15 -59.58 -8.01
N GLU A 243 8.20 -60.48 -8.27
CA GLU A 243 7.72 -60.75 -9.62
C GLU A 243 7.12 -59.50 -10.28
N ALA A 244 6.30 -58.73 -9.55
CA ALA A 244 5.67 -57.52 -10.07
C ALA A 244 6.67 -56.37 -10.29
N ALA A 245 7.63 -56.20 -9.39
CA ALA A 245 8.75 -55.28 -9.55
C ALA A 245 9.56 -55.58 -10.81
N GLN A 246 9.93 -56.86 -11.00
CA GLN A 246 10.72 -57.32 -12.14
C GLN A 246 9.91 -57.28 -13.46
N THR A 247 8.59 -57.47 -13.41
CA THR A 247 7.69 -57.41 -14.57
C THR A 247 7.46 -55.98 -15.07
N TYR A 248 7.38 -54.98 -14.17
CA TYR A 248 7.03 -53.59 -14.52
C TYR A 248 8.15 -52.56 -14.32
N GLY A 249 9.35 -52.97 -13.89
CA GLY A 249 10.50 -52.09 -13.74
C GLY A 249 10.40 -51.12 -12.56
N VAL A 250 9.70 -51.50 -11.48
CA VAL A 250 9.50 -50.67 -10.28
C VAL A 250 10.30 -51.26 -9.11
N PRO A 251 10.96 -50.45 -8.26
CA PRO A 251 11.68 -50.97 -7.09
C PRO A 251 10.78 -51.78 -6.13
N VAL A 252 11.23 -52.97 -5.71
CA VAL A 252 10.51 -53.83 -4.75
C VAL A 252 10.18 -53.08 -3.47
N ALA A 253 11.13 -52.28 -2.96
CA ALA A 253 10.97 -51.44 -1.78
C ALA A 253 9.79 -50.46 -1.90
N LEU A 254 9.60 -49.83 -3.06
CA LEU A 254 8.50 -48.90 -3.31
C LEU A 254 7.15 -49.62 -3.32
N LEU A 255 7.06 -50.79 -3.99
CA LEU A 255 5.82 -51.58 -4.01
C LEU A 255 5.45 -52.07 -2.60
N LYS A 256 6.43 -52.51 -1.82
CA LYS A 256 6.24 -52.91 -0.41
C LYS A 256 5.81 -51.73 0.47
N ALA A 257 6.49 -50.59 0.38
CA ALA A 257 6.15 -49.36 1.11
C ALA A 257 4.71 -48.89 0.82
N MET A 258 4.27 -49.03 -0.43
CA MET A 258 2.88 -48.75 -0.83
C MET A 258 1.91 -49.79 -0.28
N GLY A 259 2.14 -51.10 -0.46
CA GLY A 259 1.26 -52.15 0.08
C GLY A 259 1.14 -52.13 1.61
N LYS A 260 2.20 -51.73 2.31
CA LYS A 260 2.20 -51.45 3.76
C LYS A 260 1.31 -50.26 4.11
N THR A 261 1.43 -49.16 3.36
CA THR A 261 0.64 -47.92 3.56
C THR A 261 -0.84 -48.09 3.23
N GLU A 262 -1.16 -48.86 2.18
CA GLU A 262 -2.52 -49.06 1.66
C GLU A 262 -3.36 -50.03 2.52
N SER A 263 -2.77 -51.14 2.96
CA SER A 263 -3.52 -52.23 3.60
C SER A 263 -2.84 -52.92 4.77
N ASN A 264 -1.60 -52.52 5.13
CA ASN A 264 -0.70 -53.34 5.95
C ASN A 264 -0.58 -54.79 5.43
N PHE A 265 -0.45 -54.93 4.09
CA PHE A 265 -0.44 -56.19 3.34
C PHE A 265 -1.69 -57.09 3.47
N ASN A 266 -2.81 -56.59 3.99
CA ASN A 266 -4.03 -57.39 4.15
C ASN A 266 -4.83 -57.52 2.84
N GLN A 267 -4.82 -58.70 2.22
CA GLN A 267 -5.61 -58.95 1.01
C GLN A 267 -7.13 -58.94 1.23
N GLY A 268 -7.59 -59.11 2.48
CA GLY A 268 -9.01 -58.93 2.84
C GLY A 268 -9.41 -57.47 3.06
N ALA A 269 -8.49 -56.50 2.95
CA ALA A 269 -8.78 -55.09 3.20
C ALA A 269 -9.71 -54.50 2.13
N VAL A 270 -10.80 -53.88 2.59
CA VAL A 270 -11.65 -52.99 1.78
C VAL A 270 -11.79 -51.66 2.51
N SER A 271 -11.32 -50.57 1.89
CA SER A 271 -11.42 -49.22 2.46
C SER A 271 -12.86 -48.69 2.43
N GLY A 272 -13.13 -47.64 3.21
CA GLY A 272 -14.43 -46.94 3.20
C GLY A 272 -14.81 -46.28 1.86
N ALA A 273 -13.86 -46.15 0.93
CA ALA A 273 -14.10 -45.72 -0.45
C ALA A 273 -14.42 -46.89 -1.41
N GLY A 274 -14.26 -48.14 -0.97
CA GLY A 274 -14.47 -49.34 -1.77
C GLY A 274 -13.26 -49.82 -2.57
N ALA A 275 -12.03 -49.36 -2.24
CA ALA A 275 -10.81 -49.93 -2.80
C ALA A 275 -10.46 -51.26 -2.13
N ILE A 276 -9.84 -52.20 -2.85
CA ILE A 276 -9.77 -53.62 -2.47
C ILE A 276 -8.33 -54.15 -2.48
N GLY A 277 -8.00 -55.00 -1.51
CA GLY A 277 -6.79 -55.83 -1.46
C GLY A 277 -5.50 -55.09 -1.11
N ILE A 278 -4.38 -55.80 -1.27
CA ILE A 278 -3.04 -55.39 -0.78
C ILE A 278 -2.62 -53.97 -1.21
N MET A 279 -2.87 -53.64 -2.48
CA MET A 279 -2.50 -52.38 -3.12
C MET A 279 -3.70 -51.41 -3.26
N GLN A 280 -4.80 -51.66 -2.54
CA GLN A 280 -6.06 -50.91 -2.54
C GLN A 280 -6.49 -50.44 -3.95
N LEU A 281 -6.75 -51.39 -4.83
CA LEU A 281 -7.27 -51.09 -6.17
C LEU A 281 -8.78 -50.82 -6.12
N MET A 282 -9.20 -49.65 -6.58
CA MET A 282 -10.62 -49.37 -6.85
C MET A 282 -11.16 -50.34 -7.93
N PRO A 283 -12.41 -50.83 -7.85
CA PRO A 283 -12.95 -51.83 -8.78
C PRO A 283 -12.84 -51.45 -10.26
N ALA A 284 -13.08 -50.17 -10.58
CA ALA A 284 -12.93 -49.65 -11.95
C ALA A 284 -11.45 -49.63 -12.40
N THR A 285 -10.53 -49.33 -11.50
CA THR A 285 -9.07 -49.36 -11.75
C THR A 285 -8.61 -50.79 -12.00
N ALA A 286 -8.98 -51.75 -11.15
CA ALA A 286 -8.66 -53.17 -11.32
C ALA A 286 -9.19 -53.73 -12.66
N ALA A 287 -10.45 -53.44 -12.99
CA ALA A 287 -11.04 -53.79 -14.27
C ALA A 287 -10.29 -53.17 -15.47
N SER A 288 -9.86 -51.90 -15.37
CA SER A 288 -9.09 -51.23 -16.43
C SER A 288 -7.66 -51.79 -16.60
N LEU A 289 -7.09 -52.36 -15.54
CA LEU A 289 -5.76 -52.97 -15.54
C LEU A 289 -5.81 -54.43 -16.01
N GLY A 290 -6.99 -55.06 -16.00
CA GLY A 290 -7.22 -56.46 -16.38
C GLY A 290 -6.88 -57.46 -15.27
N VAL A 291 -7.11 -57.08 -14.01
CA VAL A 291 -6.76 -57.88 -12.82
C VAL A 291 -7.98 -58.11 -11.92
N ASP A 292 -8.08 -59.29 -11.32
CA ASP A 292 -8.99 -59.50 -10.18
C ASP A 292 -8.37 -58.88 -8.91
N PRO A 293 -9.00 -57.89 -8.26
CA PRO A 293 -8.46 -57.29 -7.06
C PRO A 293 -8.60 -58.20 -5.83
N TYR A 294 -9.40 -59.28 -5.88
CA TYR A 294 -9.56 -60.23 -4.76
C TYR A 294 -8.49 -61.33 -4.75
N ASP A 295 -7.75 -61.55 -5.84
CA ASP A 295 -6.54 -62.38 -5.85
C ASP A 295 -5.30 -61.57 -5.45
N ALA A 296 -4.54 -62.06 -4.45
CA ALA A 296 -3.38 -61.36 -3.90
C ALA A 296 -2.31 -61.04 -4.96
N ARG A 297 -2.00 -62.02 -5.82
CA ARG A 297 -0.97 -61.88 -6.85
C ARG A 297 -1.40 -60.86 -7.90
N GLN A 298 -2.61 -60.98 -8.43
CA GLN A 298 -3.17 -60.02 -9.39
C GLN A 298 -3.35 -58.61 -8.81
N ASN A 299 -3.69 -58.47 -7.54
CA ASN A 299 -3.80 -57.17 -6.88
C ASN A 299 -2.44 -56.45 -6.82
N ILE A 300 -1.37 -57.15 -6.39
CA ILE A 300 0.00 -56.61 -6.42
C ILE A 300 0.45 -56.30 -7.85
N MET A 301 0.21 -57.22 -8.78
CA MET A 301 0.58 -57.08 -10.20
C MET A 301 -0.11 -55.85 -10.85
N GLY A 302 -1.38 -55.61 -10.51
CA GLY A 302 -2.13 -54.43 -10.94
C GLY A 302 -1.61 -53.14 -10.30
N GLY A 303 -1.33 -53.14 -9.00
CA GLY A 303 -0.74 -51.99 -8.30
C GLY A 303 0.60 -51.59 -8.89
N ALA A 304 1.50 -52.55 -9.11
CA ALA A 304 2.80 -52.34 -9.76
C ALA A 304 2.65 -51.75 -11.17
N LYS A 305 1.75 -52.29 -11.99
CA LYS A 305 1.43 -51.77 -13.32
C LYS A 305 0.90 -50.33 -13.29
N TYR A 306 0.12 -49.96 -12.28
CA TYR A 306 -0.46 -48.62 -12.14
C TYR A 306 0.56 -47.58 -11.65
N ILE A 307 1.40 -47.91 -10.65
CA ILE A 307 2.48 -47.01 -10.23
C ILE A 307 3.56 -46.87 -11.31
N ALA A 308 3.90 -47.93 -12.06
CA ALA A 308 4.81 -47.85 -13.21
C ALA A 308 4.30 -46.85 -14.26
N GLY A 309 3.00 -46.90 -14.59
CA GLY A 309 2.37 -45.95 -15.51
C GLY A 309 2.33 -44.51 -14.99
N ASN A 310 2.32 -44.30 -13.68
CA ASN A 310 2.46 -42.96 -13.09
C ASN A 310 3.91 -42.49 -13.05
N LEU A 311 4.89 -43.36 -12.73
CA LEU A 311 6.32 -43.05 -12.75
C LEU A 311 6.78 -42.60 -14.15
N GLU A 312 6.47 -43.38 -15.19
CA GLU A 312 6.76 -43.03 -16.59
C GLU A 312 6.10 -41.72 -17.02
N ARG A 313 4.93 -41.37 -16.44
CA ARG A 313 4.18 -40.14 -16.74
C ARG A 313 4.75 -38.88 -16.07
N PHE A 314 5.52 -39.03 -14.98
CA PHE A 314 6.06 -37.91 -14.21
C PHE A 314 7.60 -37.90 -14.12
N LYS A 315 8.29 -38.82 -14.81
CA LYS A 315 9.77 -38.94 -14.79
C LYS A 315 10.54 -37.68 -15.18
N ASP A 316 9.97 -36.83 -16.04
CA ASP A 316 10.62 -35.61 -16.54
C ASP A 316 10.52 -34.43 -15.54
N TYR A 317 9.94 -34.66 -14.35
CA TYR A 317 9.79 -33.67 -13.28
C TYR A 317 10.77 -33.98 -12.13
N SER A 318 11.37 -32.95 -11.54
CA SER A 318 12.39 -33.08 -10.48
C SER A 318 11.89 -33.70 -9.16
N ASN A 319 10.58 -33.88 -9.02
CA ASN A 319 9.85 -34.54 -7.93
C ASN A 319 8.97 -35.69 -8.46
N GLY A 320 9.35 -36.30 -9.58
CA GLY A 320 8.52 -37.25 -10.33
C GLY A 320 8.09 -38.48 -9.55
N LEU A 321 8.89 -38.94 -8.58
CA LEU A 321 8.55 -40.04 -7.68
C LEU A 321 7.39 -39.66 -6.75
N GLU A 322 7.49 -38.51 -6.10
CA GLU A 322 6.49 -37.99 -5.18
C GLU A 322 5.18 -37.65 -5.91
N LEU A 323 5.27 -37.18 -7.15
CA LEU A 323 4.12 -36.99 -8.04
C LEU A 323 3.47 -38.32 -8.44
N ALA A 324 4.25 -39.37 -8.71
CA ALA A 324 3.73 -40.68 -9.06
C ALA A 324 3.02 -41.36 -7.87
N ILE A 325 3.58 -41.25 -6.66
CA ILE A 325 2.97 -41.72 -5.41
C ILE A 325 1.68 -40.91 -5.13
N ALA A 326 1.72 -39.59 -5.27
CA ALA A 326 0.53 -38.74 -5.13
C ALA A 326 -0.57 -39.07 -6.16
N ALA A 327 -0.19 -39.39 -7.40
CA ALA A 327 -1.09 -39.80 -8.47
C ALA A 327 -1.67 -41.20 -8.25
N TYR A 328 -1.05 -42.05 -7.43
CA TYR A 328 -1.62 -43.34 -7.07
C TYR A 328 -2.83 -43.15 -6.16
N ASN A 329 -2.66 -42.45 -5.03
CA ASN A 329 -3.71 -42.19 -4.05
C ASN A 329 -4.79 -41.18 -4.54
N ALA A 330 -4.40 -40.05 -5.13
CA ALA A 330 -5.36 -39.01 -5.56
C ALA A 330 -5.82 -39.11 -7.03
N GLY A 331 -5.25 -40.05 -7.79
CA GLY A 331 -5.39 -40.14 -9.25
C GLY A 331 -4.50 -39.12 -9.99
N PRO A 332 -3.91 -39.47 -11.15
CA PRO A 332 -3.02 -38.57 -11.91
C PRO A 332 -3.73 -37.29 -12.40
N GLY A 333 -5.06 -37.33 -12.56
CA GLY A 333 -5.86 -36.14 -12.89
C GLY A 333 -5.84 -35.07 -11.79
N ALA A 334 -5.70 -35.45 -10.51
CA ALA A 334 -5.53 -34.48 -9.43
C ALA A 334 -4.15 -33.81 -9.50
N VAL A 335 -3.08 -34.60 -9.68
CA VAL A 335 -1.70 -34.09 -9.79
C VAL A 335 -1.55 -33.11 -10.96
N ILE A 336 -2.11 -33.44 -12.13
CA ILE A 336 -2.12 -32.55 -13.30
C ILE A 336 -2.95 -31.29 -13.03
N LYS A 337 -4.12 -31.41 -12.39
CA LYS A 337 -4.98 -30.27 -12.02
C LYS A 337 -4.30 -29.30 -11.04
N TYR A 338 -3.43 -29.79 -10.15
CA TYR A 338 -2.62 -28.97 -9.25
C TYR A 338 -1.24 -28.61 -9.84
N GLY A 339 -1.07 -28.69 -11.16
CA GLY A 339 0.10 -28.16 -11.86
C GLY A 339 1.38 -28.95 -11.60
N TYR A 340 1.29 -30.28 -11.53
CA TYR A 340 2.41 -31.18 -11.25
C TYR A 340 3.02 -30.95 -9.86
N GLN A 341 2.14 -30.84 -8.86
CA GLN A 341 2.46 -30.78 -7.45
C GLN A 341 1.65 -31.85 -6.69
N ILE A 342 2.14 -32.27 -5.51
CA ILE A 342 1.37 -33.14 -4.61
C ILE A 342 0.06 -32.40 -4.25
N PRO A 343 -1.13 -32.98 -4.54
CA PRO A 343 -2.40 -32.32 -4.30
C PRO A 343 -2.53 -31.88 -2.83
N PRO A 344 -3.13 -30.71 -2.54
CA PRO A 344 -3.28 -30.17 -1.18
C PRO A 344 -4.39 -30.88 -0.39
N TYR A 345 -4.48 -32.19 -0.52
CA TYR A 345 -5.36 -33.06 0.25
C TYR A 345 -4.55 -33.62 1.42
N LYS A 346 -5.00 -33.40 2.66
CA LYS A 346 -4.26 -33.83 3.87
C LYS A 346 -4.00 -35.35 3.88
N GLU A 347 -4.93 -36.12 3.33
CA GLU A 347 -4.80 -37.55 3.10
C GLU A 347 -3.62 -37.87 2.17
N THR A 348 -3.61 -37.35 0.94
CA THR A 348 -2.54 -37.58 -0.06
C THR A 348 -1.18 -37.06 0.40
N GLN A 349 -1.13 -35.92 1.09
CA GLN A 349 0.12 -35.40 1.65
C GLN A 349 0.67 -36.29 2.76
N ASN A 350 -0.19 -36.86 3.61
CA ASN A 350 0.22 -37.83 4.62
C ASN A 350 0.58 -39.19 3.98
N TYR A 351 -0.12 -39.60 2.93
CA TYR A 351 0.16 -40.83 2.17
C TYR A 351 1.56 -40.78 1.53
N VAL A 352 1.90 -39.71 0.80
CA VAL A 352 3.24 -39.54 0.22
C VAL A 352 4.32 -39.56 1.30
N LYS A 353 4.10 -38.86 2.43
CA LYS A 353 5.02 -38.90 3.58
C LYS A 353 5.20 -40.30 4.16
N LYS A 354 4.12 -41.09 4.28
CA LYS A 354 4.19 -42.48 4.76
C LYS A 354 4.96 -43.38 3.80
N VAL A 355 4.62 -43.36 2.51
CA VAL A 355 5.30 -44.18 1.50
C VAL A 355 6.79 -43.83 1.40
N LEU A 356 7.16 -42.55 1.42
CA LEU A 356 8.56 -42.13 1.43
C LEU A 356 9.26 -42.51 2.74
N GLY A 357 8.60 -42.39 3.90
CA GLY A 357 9.14 -42.86 5.17
C GLY A 357 9.46 -44.35 5.17
N TYR A 358 8.52 -45.19 4.72
CA TYR A 358 8.76 -46.63 4.53
C TYR A 358 9.85 -46.92 3.48
N LEU A 359 10.00 -46.10 2.44
CA LEU A 359 11.07 -46.24 1.45
C LEU A 359 12.44 -45.97 2.10
N THR A 360 12.58 -44.89 2.88
CA THR A 360 13.81 -44.57 3.62
C THR A 360 14.15 -45.64 4.66
N ILE A 361 13.15 -46.26 5.29
CA ILE A 361 13.34 -47.40 6.20
C ILE A 361 13.80 -48.64 5.42
N ALA A 362 13.21 -48.93 4.25
CA ALA A 362 13.61 -50.07 3.41
C ALA A 362 15.07 -49.99 2.93
N GLU A 363 15.64 -48.78 2.85
CA GLU A 363 17.02 -48.50 2.45
C GLU A 363 18.00 -48.50 3.63
N GLY A 364 17.54 -48.66 4.89
CA GLY A 364 18.37 -48.51 6.09
C GLY A 364 18.08 -49.49 7.22
N LYS A 365 18.87 -50.58 7.28
CA LYS A 365 18.89 -51.67 8.29
C LYS A 365 17.64 -52.60 8.26
N THR A 366 17.71 -53.92 8.42
CA THR A 366 18.72 -54.87 8.98
C THR A 366 18.83 -54.86 10.52
N GLU A 367 18.07 -55.78 11.15
CA GLU A 367 18.11 -56.23 12.58
C GLU A 367 17.27 -55.44 13.64
N SER A 368 16.04 -55.95 13.90
CA SER A 368 15.31 -56.19 15.19
C SER A 368 15.46 -55.29 16.45
N GLY A 369 14.44 -55.02 17.30
CA GLY A 369 12.99 -55.35 17.27
C GLY A 369 12.30 -55.54 18.66
N ALA A 370 10.95 -55.41 18.69
CA ALA A 370 9.93 -55.94 19.65
C ALA A 370 9.49 -55.19 20.98
N ASP A 371 8.25 -54.66 20.93
CA ASP A 371 7.05 -54.95 21.77
C ASP A 371 6.80 -54.49 23.25
N THR A 372 5.63 -53.83 23.41
CA THR A 372 4.58 -53.91 24.49
C THR A 372 4.58 -53.02 25.76
N GLU A 373 3.36 -52.82 26.31
CA GLU A 373 2.96 -51.90 27.38
C GLU A 373 3.19 -52.44 28.81
N SER A 374 3.53 -51.56 29.77
CA SER A 374 3.50 -51.83 31.22
C SER A 374 3.29 -50.53 32.03
N ASP A 375 3.12 -50.64 33.35
CA ASP A 375 3.34 -49.51 34.27
C ASP A 375 4.73 -48.91 34.02
N GLU A 376 4.83 -47.57 34.08
CA GLU A 376 6.00 -46.85 33.59
C GLU A 376 7.14 -46.85 34.64
N ASP A 377 8.26 -47.49 34.31
CA ASP A 377 9.41 -47.62 35.22
C ASP A 377 10.17 -46.29 35.37
N LEU A 378 9.89 -45.59 36.49
CA LEU A 378 10.55 -44.34 36.84
C LEU A 378 12.02 -44.52 37.28
N SER A 379 12.57 -45.74 37.36
CA SER A 379 13.93 -45.97 37.86
C SER A 379 15.02 -45.39 36.95
N GLU A 380 14.91 -45.48 35.62
CA GLU A 380 15.87 -44.83 34.70
C GLU A 380 15.78 -43.29 34.77
N PRO A 381 14.60 -42.65 34.69
CA PRO A 381 14.45 -41.21 34.97
C PRO A 381 15.01 -40.77 36.34
N TYR A 382 14.74 -41.52 37.41
CA TYR A 382 15.25 -41.26 38.75
C TYR A 382 16.78 -41.28 38.80
N GLN A 383 17.42 -42.32 38.24
CA GLN A 383 18.89 -42.42 38.23
C GLN A 383 19.53 -41.30 37.39
N LEU A 384 18.93 -40.91 36.26
CA LEU A 384 19.40 -39.75 35.49
C LEU A 384 19.38 -38.48 36.36
N LEU A 385 18.24 -38.15 36.97
CA LEU A 385 18.09 -36.97 37.84
C LEU A 385 19.07 -36.99 39.02
N LYS A 386 19.18 -38.12 39.71
CA LYS A 386 20.05 -38.27 40.89
C LYS A 386 21.53 -38.10 40.52
N ASN A 387 21.98 -38.68 39.41
CA ASN A 387 23.36 -38.50 38.93
C ASN A 387 23.64 -37.04 38.58
N ALA A 388 22.73 -36.38 37.85
CA ALA A 388 22.86 -34.97 37.48
C ALA A 388 22.93 -34.02 38.70
N VAL A 389 22.15 -34.28 39.76
CA VAL A 389 22.27 -33.54 41.03
C VAL A 389 23.60 -33.86 41.71
N THR A 390 23.97 -35.13 41.83
CA THR A 390 25.18 -35.57 42.55
C THR A 390 26.46 -35.01 41.92
N GLU A 391 26.54 -34.95 40.59
CA GLU A 391 27.74 -34.48 39.87
C GLU A 391 27.94 -32.96 39.98
N HIS A 392 26.91 -32.19 40.30
CA HIS A 392 26.94 -30.72 40.25
C HIS A 392 26.49 -30.03 41.54
N VAL A 393 26.13 -30.75 42.61
CA VAL A 393 25.64 -30.16 43.86
C VAL A 393 26.61 -29.14 44.47
N ASP A 394 27.92 -29.30 44.27
CA ASP A 394 28.95 -28.36 44.75
C ASP A 394 28.90 -26.98 44.10
N SER A 395 28.15 -26.80 43.00
CA SER A 395 27.87 -25.49 42.42
C SER A 395 26.55 -24.85 42.89
N PHE A 396 25.68 -25.58 43.60
CA PHE A 396 24.31 -25.14 43.89
C PHE A 396 24.23 -23.97 44.89
N PHE A 397 25.26 -23.75 45.70
CA PHE A 397 25.26 -22.68 46.72
C PHE A 397 26.61 -21.95 46.82
N SER A 398 26.53 -20.63 46.97
CA SER A 398 27.63 -19.78 47.43
C SER A 398 27.12 -18.75 48.42
N TRP A 399 28.01 -18.19 49.25
CA TRP A 399 27.65 -17.26 50.31
C TRP A 399 28.42 -15.94 50.21
N SER A 400 27.83 -14.88 50.77
CA SER A 400 28.43 -13.54 50.78
C SER A 400 27.87 -12.71 51.94
N VAL A 401 28.72 -11.88 52.55
CA VAL A 401 28.26 -10.80 53.45
C VAL A 401 27.44 -9.79 52.65
N THR A 402 26.24 -9.47 53.11
CA THR A 402 25.34 -8.48 52.49
C THR A 402 25.28 -7.15 53.20
N ASP A 403 25.42 -7.13 54.53
CA ASP A 403 25.24 -5.92 55.31
C ASP A 403 26.02 -5.94 56.64
N GLU A 404 26.50 -4.77 57.04
CA GLU A 404 27.22 -4.52 58.29
C GLU A 404 26.59 -3.34 59.01
N LYS A 405 25.74 -3.62 60.00
CA LYS A 405 24.94 -2.61 60.69
C LYS A 405 25.47 -2.35 62.10
N GLU A 406 26.05 -1.17 62.30
CA GLU A 406 26.22 -0.58 63.64
C GLU A 406 24.99 0.26 63.99
N GLN A 407 24.17 -0.20 64.95
CA GLN A 407 23.02 0.56 65.44
C GLN A 407 23.21 1.00 66.89
N ALA A 408 22.88 2.26 67.16
CA ALA A 408 22.82 2.80 68.52
C ALA A 408 21.58 2.25 69.25
N ALA A 409 21.75 1.09 69.89
CA ALA A 409 20.77 0.54 70.82
C ALA A 409 20.91 1.22 72.19
N THR A 410 19.99 0.90 73.12
CA THR A 410 20.10 1.33 74.52
C THR A 410 19.90 0.16 75.46
N GLU A 411 20.83 -0.03 76.38
CA GLU A 411 20.84 -1.09 77.39
C GLU A 411 20.49 -0.48 78.77
N SER A 412 19.61 -1.16 79.51
CA SER A 412 19.25 -0.76 80.88
C SER A 412 20.28 -1.32 81.86
N ARG A 413 21.07 -0.43 82.48
CA ARG A 413 21.96 -0.80 83.59
C ARG A 413 21.33 -0.46 84.93
N TYR A 414 21.50 -1.35 85.89
CA TYR A 414 20.84 -1.29 87.19
C TYR A 414 21.86 -0.89 88.27
N TYR A 415 21.44 -0.05 89.21
CA TYR A 415 22.33 0.48 90.24
C TYR A 415 21.65 0.55 91.62
N GLN A 416 22.41 0.24 92.67
CA GLN A 416 22.07 0.58 94.05
C GLN A 416 22.62 1.98 94.38
N ILE A 417 21.84 2.80 95.10
CA ILE A 417 22.27 4.14 95.53
C ILE A 417 22.84 4.02 96.95
N SER A 418 24.13 4.32 97.10
CA SER A 418 24.85 4.39 98.38
C SER A 418 25.26 5.84 98.69
N GLU A 419 25.62 6.13 99.95
CA GLU A 419 26.08 7.46 100.38
C GLU A 419 27.35 7.94 99.64
N THR A 420 28.12 7.03 99.05
CA THR A 420 29.34 7.34 98.29
C THR A 420 29.15 7.35 96.77
N GLY A 421 27.98 6.94 96.27
CA GLY A 421 27.66 6.93 94.83
C GLY A 421 26.79 5.75 94.38
N LYS A 422 26.65 5.61 93.06
CA LYS A 422 25.93 4.50 92.42
C LYS A 422 26.85 3.28 92.29
N ILE A 423 26.37 2.11 92.71
CA ILE A 423 27.07 0.83 92.56
C ILE A 423 26.29 -0.02 91.56
N GLY A 424 26.95 -0.52 90.51
CA GLY A 424 26.32 -1.35 89.48
C GLY A 424 25.91 -2.72 90.02
N ILE A 425 24.70 -3.16 89.70
CA ILE A 425 24.12 -4.45 90.08
C ILE A 425 23.46 -5.11 88.86
N ASP A 426 23.20 -6.41 88.93
CA ASP A 426 22.42 -7.12 87.92
C ASP A 426 20.91 -6.86 88.07
N LYS A 427 20.14 -7.30 87.07
CA LYS A 427 18.68 -7.11 86.99
C LYS A 427 17.92 -7.83 88.11
N ASP A 428 18.29 -9.05 88.45
CA ASP A 428 17.54 -9.88 89.39
C ASP A 428 17.78 -9.42 90.83
N THR A 429 19.01 -9.01 91.13
CA THR A 429 19.37 -8.27 92.36
C THR A 429 18.61 -6.94 92.45
N TYR A 430 18.51 -6.18 91.35
CA TYR A 430 17.73 -4.94 91.31
C TYR A 430 16.24 -5.17 91.59
N GLU A 431 15.59 -6.11 90.90
CA GLU A 431 14.15 -6.36 91.09
C GLU A 431 13.84 -6.86 92.52
N LYS A 432 14.78 -7.59 93.13
CA LYS A 432 14.70 -8.02 94.52
C LYS A 432 14.85 -6.86 95.52
N MET A 433 15.93 -6.08 95.42
CA MET A 433 16.17 -4.90 96.27
C MET A 433 15.03 -3.87 96.18
N LYS A 434 14.49 -3.64 94.97
CA LYS A 434 13.33 -2.78 94.73
C LYS A 434 12.07 -3.26 95.45
N LYS A 435 11.91 -4.58 95.58
CA LYS A 435 10.76 -5.23 96.24
C LYS A 435 10.88 -5.22 97.76
N ASP A 436 12.11 -5.28 98.26
CA ASP A 436 12.45 -5.16 99.68
C ASP A 436 12.48 -3.69 100.17
N GLY A 437 12.31 -2.73 99.25
CA GLY A 437 12.13 -1.30 99.55
C GLY A 437 13.40 -0.45 99.52
N GLU A 438 14.51 -0.99 99.01
CA GLU A 438 15.79 -0.28 98.90
C GLU A 438 15.86 0.70 97.71
N ASN A 439 16.77 1.67 97.83
CA ASN A 439 16.86 2.81 96.94
C ASN A 439 17.71 2.48 95.70
N VAL A 440 17.06 1.94 94.67
CA VAL A 440 17.69 1.44 93.43
C VAL A 440 17.18 2.17 92.18
N VAL A 441 18.06 2.37 91.19
CA VAL A 441 17.80 3.13 89.95
C VAL A 441 18.21 2.35 88.70
N ILE A 442 17.52 2.61 87.58
CA ILE A 442 17.88 2.12 86.24
C ILE A 442 18.39 3.31 85.44
N GLU A 443 19.49 3.15 84.70
CA GLU A 443 19.92 4.12 83.69
C GLU A 443 19.95 3.45 82.31
N THR A 444 19.33 4.11 81.33
CA THR A 444 19.31 3.70 79.93
C THR A 444 20.56 4.21 79.24
N VAL A 445 21.52 3.34 78.98
CA VAL A 445 22.86 3.67 78.45
C VAL A 445 22.91 3.37 76.95
N PRO A 446 23.36 4.28 76.08
CA PRO A 446 23.56 3.97 74.66
C PRO A 446 24.69 2.95 74.49
N VAL A 447 24.45 1.93 73.68
CA VAL A 447 25.41 0.88 73.32
C VAL A 447 25.31 0.60 71.82
N THR A 448 26.45 0.58 71.12
CA THR A 448 26.47 0.22 69.70
C THR A 448 26.35 -1.28 69.56
N LYS A 449 25.23 -1.77 69.03
CA LYS A 449 25.04 -3.17 68.68
C LYS A 449 25.49 -3.38 67.23
N LYS A 450 26.37 -4.35 67.00
CA LYS A 450 26.87 -4.71 65.67
C LYS A 450 26.22 -6.01 65.19
N THR A 451 25.72 -6.00 63.96
CA THR A 451 25.16 -7.17 63.27
C THR A 451 25.80 -7.32 61.90
N VAL A 452 26.23 -8.53 61.55
CA VAL A 452 26.70 -8.89 60.21
C VAL A 452 25.67 -9.82 59.58
N GLU A 453 25.28 -9.51 58.36
CA GLU A 453 24.31 -10.28 57.58
C GLU A 453 25.03 -11.01 56.45
N TYR A 454 24.80 -12.31 56.34
CA TYR A 454 25.26 -13.17 55.25
C TYR A 454 24.05 -13.66 54.45
N THR A 455 24.20 -13.86 53.15
CA THR A 455 23.24 -14.63 52.34
C THR A 455 23.89 -15.92 51.86
N LEU A 456 23.23 -17.06 52.07
CA LEU A 456 23.49 -18.28 51.31
C LEU A 456 22.59 -18.24 50.06
N ALA A 457 23.19 -17.95 48.90
CA ALA A 457 22.48 -17.76 47.64
C ALA A 457 22.40 -19.06 46.83
N LEU A 458 21.24 -19.32 46.22
CA LEU A 458 21.03 -20.43 45.31
C LEU A 458 21.64 -20.11 43.93
N LEU A 459 22.55 -20.97 43.46
CA LEU A 459 23.29 -20.84 42.20
C LEU A 459 23.02 -22.04 41.28
N LEU A 460 21.88 -22.03 40.59
CA LEU A 460 21.58 -23.05 39.58
C LEU A 460 22.08 -22.63 38.20
N ASN A 461 23.41 -22.58 38.06
CA ASN A 461 24.13 -22.74 36.79
C ASN A 461 25.64 -22.98 37.02
N SER A 462 26.26 -23.74 36.11
CA SER A 462 27.72 -23.66 35.87
C SER A 462 27.99 -22.61 34.76
N GLN A 463 29.19 -22.08 34.51
CA GLN A 463 30.55 -22.62 34.63
C GLN A 463 31.54 -21.71 35.39
N PRO A 464 32.62 -22.26 35.96
CA PRO A 464 33.75 -21.51 36.53
C PRO A 464 34.86 -21.19 35.49
N GLU A 465 35.93 -20.55 35.97
CA GLU A 465 37.16 -20.14 35.26
C GLU A 465 37.05 -19.04 34.18
N ALA A 466 37.91 -18.01 34.15
CA ALA A 466 38.83 -17.49 35.16
C ALA A 466 39.19 -16.01 34.84
N GLY A 467 39.52 -15.19 35.85
CA GLY A 467 40.35 -14.00 35.63
C GLY A 467 39.73 -12.60 35.78
N SER A 468 38.68 -12.39 36.58
CA SER A 468 38.45 -11.08 37.23
C SER A 468 37.73 -11.25 38.57
N GLY A 469 38.11 -10.45 39.57
CA GLY A 469 37.66 -10.60 40.96
C GLY A 469 36.27 -10.03 41.24
N TYR A 470 35.24 -10.61 40.62
CA TYR A 470 33.83 -10.28 40.88
C TYR A 470 33.00 -11.57 40.92
N GLU A 471 32.37 -11.85 42.06
CA GLU A 471 31.41 -12.93 42.21
C GLU A 471 30.01 -12.43 41.83
N TYR A 472 29.34 -13.13 40.91
CA TYR A 472 28.05 -12.73 40.36
C TYR A 472 26.91 -13.33 41.18
N LYS A 473 26.26 -12.51 41.99
CA LYS A 473 25.04 -12.91 42.70
C LYS A 473 23.89 -12.98 41.68
N TYR A 474 23.43 -14.22 41.42
CA TYR A 474 22.35 -14.60 40.49
C TYR A 474 22.67 -14.46 38.98
N VAL A 475 23.21 -15.51 38.36
CA VAL A 475 23.15 -15.74 36.90
C VAL A 475 22.84 -17.22 36.61
N THR A 476 21.56 -17.54 36.40
CA THR A 476 21.08 -18.90 36.10
C THR A 476 21.09 -19.21 34.59
N SER A 477 22.23 -18.98 33.92
CA SER A 477 22.46 -19.37 32.52
C SER A 477 23.87 -18.99 32.02
N GLN A 478 24.65 -19.98 31.52
CA GLN A 478 25.94 -19.71 30.86
C GLN A 478 25.77 -18.89 29.57
N SER A 479 24.69 -19.12 28.82
CA SER A 479 24.37 -18.33 27.61
C SER A 479 24.02 -16.88 27.94
N THR A 480 23.47 -16.60 29.13
CA THR A 480 23.26 -15.23 29.66
C THR A 480 24.58 -14.62 30.11
N PHE A 481 25.51 -15.38 30.71
CA PHE A 481 26.85 -14.87 31.02
C PHE A 481 27.66 -14.57 29.75
N GLU A 482 27.59 -15.42 28.72
CA GLU A 482 28.13 -15.11 27.39
C GLU A 482 27.43 -13.89 26.74
N LEU A 483 26.12 -13.71 26.95
CA LEU A 483 25.40 -12.53 26.47
C LEU A 483 25.89 -11.26 27.20
N VAL A 484 26.14 -11.33 28.51
CA VAL A 484 26.74 -10.23 29.29
C VAL A 484 28.17 -9.94 28.83
N LEU A 485 29.00 -10.96 28.58
CA LEU A 485 30.36 -10.76 28.02
C LEU A 485 30.31 -10.18 26.60
N LYS A 486 29.35 -10.59 25.76
CA LYS A 486 29.11 -9.99 24.43
C LYS A 486 28.60 -8.57 24.54
N VAL A 487 27.73 -8.25 25.50
CA VAL A 487 27.27 -6.87 25.78
C VAL A 487 28.43 -6.00 26.28
N LEU A 488 29.28 -6.49 27.18
CA LEU A 488 30.47 -5.77 27.65
C LEU A 488 31.48 -5.52 26.52
N LYS A 489 31.62 -6.47 25.58
CA LYS A 489 32.45 -6.32 24.38
C LYS A 489 31.82 -5.34 23.37
N VAL A 490 30.50 -5.33 23.24
CA VAL A 490 29.75 -4.36 22.42
C VAL A 490 29.72 -2.96 23.07
N MET A 491 29.88 -2.85 24.39
CA MET A 491 30.12 -1.58 25.09
C MET A 491 31.52 -1.01 24.81
N GLU A 492 32.45 -1.81 24.28
CA GLU A 492 33.74 -1.34 23.73
C GLU A 492 33.54 -0.70 22.33
N ASP A 493 32.55 -1.16 21.55
CA ASP A 493 32.25 -0.71 20.18
C ASP A 493 31.25 0.49 20.10
N GLY A 494 30.37 0.68 21.09
CA GLY A 494 29.74 1.99 21.35
C GLY A 494 28.22 2.16 21.15
N VAL A 495 27.79 3.43 21.18
CA VAL A 495 26.45 3.87 21.64
C VAL A 495 25.25 3.34 20.85
N SER A 496 25.38 3.09 19.53
CA SER A 496 24.22 2.66 18.72
C SER A 496 23.64 1.30 19.16
N ALA A 497 24.48 0.36 19.60
CA ALA A 497 24.04 -0.98 19.99
C ALA A 497 23.24 -1.01 21.31
N LEU A 498 23.46 -0.05 22.21
CA LEU A 498 22.75 0.06 23.48
C LEU A 498 21.24 0.32 23.29
N LYS A 499 20.86 0.90 22.16
CA LYS A 499 19.51 1.44 21.92
C LYS A 499 18.47 0.37 21.59
N ASP A 500 18.88 -0.76 21.02
CA ASP A 500 17.97 -1.83 20.58
C ASP A 500 17.76 -2.90 21.67
N ALA A 501 18.71 -3.10 22.58
CA ALA A 501 18.58 -4.05 23.69
C ALA A 501 17.62 -3.59 24.81
N PHE A 502 17.36 -2.28 24.94
CA PHE A 502 16.61 -1.73 26.08
C PHE A 502 15.08 -1.92 25.98
N PHE A 503 14.56 -2.45 24.87
CA PHE A 503 13.12 -2.54 24.58
C PHE A 503 12.52 -3.94 24.69
N SER A 504 13.27 -4.95 25.16
CA SER A 504 12.87 -6.37 25.06
C SER A 504 12.62 -7.11 26.37
N LEU A 505 12.73 -6.49 27.57
CA LEU A 505 12.82 -7.26 28.83
C LEU A 505 11.69 -7.10 29.86
N PHE A 506 11.09 -5.93 30.10
CA PHE A 506 10.04 -5.80 31.15
C PHE A 506 8.90 -4.81 30.84
N SER A 507 7.72 -5.13 31.37
CA SER A 507 6.51 -4.30 31.35
C SER A 507 6.33 -3.58 32.71
N TRP A 508 6.04 -2.29 32.67
CA TRP A 508 6.16 -1.41 33.85
C TRP A 508 4.91 -1.36 34.75
N ARG A 509 3.88 -2.19 34.49
CA ARG A 509 2.53 -1.97 35.06
C ARG A 509 2.36 -2.44 36.50
N ASP A 510 2.84 -3.63 36.82
CA ASP A 510 2.49 -4.30 38.09
C ASP A 510 3.23 -3.71 39.30
N PHE A 511 4.31 -2.95 39.07
CA PHE A 511 4.99 -2.13 40.08
C PHE A 511 4.23 -0.84 40.44
N VAL A 512 3.40 -0.30 39.53
CA VAL A 512 2.86 1.07 39.63
C VAL A 512 1.43 1.11 40.14
N THR A 513 0.60 0.10 39.90
CA THR A 513 -0.81 0.09 40.29
C THR A 513 -1.28 -1.25 40.86
N GLY A 514 -0.93 -1.54 42.12
CA GLY A 514 -1.52 -2.65 42.86
C GLY A 514 -3.03 -2.43 43.05
N GLY A 515 -3.86 -3.33 42.51
CA GLY A 515 -5.32 -3.22 42.55
C GLY A 515 -6.01 -4.01 41.45
N GLY A 516 -6.31 -5.28 41.72
CA GLY A 516 -6.98 -6.19 40.80
C GLY A 516 -7.63 -7.39 41.52
N ASP A 517 -8.17 -7.13 42.72
CA ASP A 517 -8.92 -8.06 43.57
C ASP A 517 -8.34 -9.48 43.74
N ASP A 518 -7.10 -9.54 44.21
CA ASP A 518 -6.91 -10.14 45.53
C ASP A 518 -5.73 -9.50 46.31
N THR A 519 -5.59 -9.85 47.59
CA THR A 519 -4.78 -9.19 48.64
C THR A 519 -3.26 -8.93 48.38
N TYR A 520 -2.69 -8.01 49.19
CA TYR A 520 -1.26 -7.65 49.40
C TYR A 520 -0.61 -6.51 48.58
N VAL A 521 -0.80 -5.25 49.02
CA VAL A 521 0.32 -4.31 49.29
C VAL A 521 -0.03 -3.40 50.48
N SER A 522 0.87 -3.27 51.44
CA SER A 522 0.91 -2.13 52.37
C SER A 522 2.35 -1.84 52.80
N ASN A 523 2.65 -0.57 53.11
CA ASN A 523 3.95 -0.01 53.49
C ASN A 523 5.00 0.15 52.36
N LEU A 524 5.07 1.35 51.79
CA LEU A 524 6.28 1.95 51.18
C LEU A 524 6.12 3.48 51.23
N ASP A 525 7.18 4.20 51.56
CA ASP A 525 7.20 5.66 51.80
C ASP A 525 8.53 6.22 51.26
N VAL A 526 8.45 7.21 50.36
CA VAL A 526 9.58 7.69 49.54
C VAL A 526 9.35 9.16 49.20
N SER A 527 10.39 10.01 49.28
CA SER A 527 10.32 11.38 48.77
C SER A 527 11.68 11.94 48.31
N GLY A 528 11.77 12.38 47.06
CA GLY A 528 12.88 13.19 46.54
C GLY A 528 14.21 12.48 46.23
N ASP A 529 14.21 11.16 46.00
CA ASP A 529 15.44 10.39 45.78
C ASP A 529 16.21 10.72 44.49
N ILE A 530 17.54 10.60 44.57
CA ILE A 530 18.47 10.76 43.45
C ILE A 530 18.92 9.38 42.98
N PHE A 531 18.31 8.90 41.90
CA PHE A 531 18.68 7.63 41.29
C PHE A 531 19.98 7.76 40.50
N THR A 532 20.85 6.76 40.65
CA THR A 532 22.21 6.78 40.12
C THR A 532 22.38 5.61 39.16
N TYR A 533 22.72 5.87 37.90
CA TYR A 533 23.05 4.82 36.93
C TYR A 533 24.33 5.16 36.17
N ASP A 534 25.04 4.14 35.69
CA ASP A 534 26.26 4.32 34.92
C ASP A 534 25.95 4.55 33.44
N THR A 535 26.72 5.42 32.79
CA THR A 535 26.56 5.72 31.36
C THR A 535 27.75 5.20 30.56
N VAL A 536 27.46 4.69 29.35
CA VAL A 536 28.47 4.15 28.43
C VAL A 536 29.55 5.20 28.19
N GLY A 537 30.77 4.91 28.65
CA GLY A 537 31.84 5.90 28.82
C GLY A 537 32.41 6.01 30.24
N LYS A 538 32.00 5.16 31.19
CA LYS A 538 32.47 5.14 32.60
C LYS A 538 32.14 6.43 33.34
N GLY A 539 30.89 6.90 33.18
CA GLY A 539 30.38 8.14 33.74
C GLY A 539 29.11 7.90 34.55
N VAL A 540 29.26 7.59 35.83
CA VAL A 540 28.14 7.48 36.77
C VAL A 540 27.39 8.82 36.84
N LYS A 541 26.17 8.87 36.33
CA LYS A 541 25.34 10.08 36.33
C LYS A 541 24.12 9.92 37.23
N LYS A 542 23.93 10.96 38.05
CA LYS A 542 22.79 11.11 38.95
C LYS A 542 21.65 11.78 38.20
N VAL A 543 20.48 11.16 38.22
CA VAL A 543 19.28 11.64 37.54
C VAL A 543 18.24 12.02 38.58
N VAL A 544 17.69 13.23 38.44
CA VAL A 544 16.78 13.82 39.43
C VAL A 544 15.35 13.56 38.96
N TYR A 545 14.66 12.65 39.64
CA TYR A 545 13.27 12.33 39.37
C TYR A 545 12.32 13.18 40.22
N PHE A 546 11.17 13.57 39.66
CA PHE A 546 10.12 14.28 40.36
C PHE A 546 8.76 13.70 39.98
N ASN A 547 8.08 13.07 40.93
CA ASN A 547 6.72 12.61 40.72
C ASN A 547 5.72 13.76 40.91
N GLN A 548 4.98 14.10 39.86
CA GLN A 548 4.04 15.22 39.84
C GLN A 548 2.69 14.97 40.57
N THR A 549 2.40 13.73 41.00
CA THR A 549 1.27 13.40 41.88
C THR A 549 1.65 13.32 43.36
N GLU A 550 2.94 13.26 43.69
CA GLU A 550 3.44 13.06 45.04
C GLU A 550 3.41 14.38 45.84
N GLU A 551 3.00 14.35 47.11
CA GLU A 551 3.07 15.55 47.95
C GLU A 551 4.55 15.89 48.25
N PRO A 552 4.98 17.16 48.19
CA PRO A 552 4.14 18.37 48.06
C PRO A 552 3.71 18.72 46.63
N TRP A 553 4.39 18.22 45.59
CA TRP A 553 4.15 18.61 44.18
C TRP A 553 2.68 18.39 43.74
N GLY A 554 2.03 17.37 44.28
CA GLY A 554 0.64 17.01 44.06
C GLY A 554 -0.39 18.05 44.49
N SER A 555 -0.07 18.97 45.41
CA SER A 555 -0.95 20.05 45.89
C SER A 555 -0.55 21.48 45.47
N MET A 556 0.67 21.66 44.96
CA MET A 556 1.26 22.97 44.64
C MET A 556 0.53 23.75 43.49
N PRO A 557 -0.02 24.97 43.68
CA PRO A 557 -0.74 25.70 42.62
C PRO A 557 0.02 26.05 41.33
N TYR A 558 -0.55 25.68 40.18
CA TYR A 558 -0.17 26.16 38.83
C TYR A 558 -1.35 26.88 38.17
N GLY A 559 -1.36 28.20 38.29
CA GLY A 559 -2.36 29.10 37.73
C GLY A 559 -3.77 28.85 38.27
N THR A 560 -4.57 28.08 37.53
CA THR A 560 -5.96 27.74 37.84
C THR A 560 -6.22 26.23 37.97
N SER A 561 -5.20 25.39 37.80
CA SER A 561 -5.33 23.94 37.60
C SER A 561 -4.44 23.15 38.57
N THR A 562 -4.06 21.90 38.18
CA THR A 562 -3.55 20.65 38.81
C THR A 562 -2.47 20.64 40.07
N ILE A 563 -0.21 21.17 40.40
CA ILE A 563 1.22 20.84 39.80
C ILE A 563 1.55 21.01 38.27
N GLY A 564 2.01 20.01 37.48
CA GLY A 564 1.67 18.58 37.36
C GLY A 564 0.67 18.32 36.19
N ALA A 565 -0.52 17.75 36.36
CA ALA A 565 -1.74 17.84 35.54
C ALA A 565 -1.98 18.95 34.51
N ALA A 566 -1.40 20.10 34.76
CA ALA A 566 -1.36 21.22 33.83
C ALA A 566 0.11 21.56 33.56
N GLY A 567 0.95 21.50 34.59
CA GLY A 567 2.40 21.61 34.52
C GLY A 567 3.15 20.31 34.21
N CYS A 568 2.68 19.49 33.26
CA CYS A 568 3.30 18.19 32.97
C CYS A 568 4.53 18.44 32.09
N GLY A 569 4.40 19.36 31.13
CA GLY A 569 5.54 20.00 30.47
C GLY A 569 6.55 20.59 31.47
N PRO A 570 6.14 21.49 32.37
CA PRO A 570 7.00 21.98 33.46
C PRO A 570 7.66 20.92 34.33
N THR A 571 6.96 19.87 34.78
CA THR A 571 7.57 18.79 35.57
C THR A 571 8.60 18.02 34.75
N SER A 572 8.27 17.65 33.50
CA SER A 572 9.22 17.02 32.58
C SER A 572 10.44 17.90 32.32
N MET A 573 10.24 19.21 32.11
CA MET A 573 11.35 20.16 31.98
C MET A 573 12.15 20.30 33.28
N SER A 574 11.53 20.16 34.46
CA SER A 574 12.23 20.23 35.75
C SER A 574 13.20 19.04 35.92
N ILE A 575 12.77 17.83 35.51
CA ILE A 575 13.60 16.62 35.46
C ILE A 575 14.72 16.78 34.43
N VAL A 576 14.40 17.21 33.20
CA VAL A 576 15.37 17.39 32.11
C VAL A 576 16.40 18.46 32.44
N ILE A 577 15.98 19.63 32.94
CA ILE A 577 16.89 20.70 33.37
C ILE A 577 17.74 20.23 34.53
N SER A 578 17.16 19.61 35.56
CA SER A 578 17.94 19.15 36.72
C SER A 578 18.98 18.11 36.36
N THR A 579 18.63 17.18 35.48
CA THR A 579 19.51 16.09 35.05
C THR A 579 20.61 16.55 34.10
N LEU A 580 20.30 17.47 33.17
CA LEU A 580 21.27 17.91 32.15
C LEU A 580 22.13 19.10 32.59
N THR A 581 21.63 19.98 33.47
CA THR A 581 22.38 21.14 33.98
C THR A 581 23.01 20.91 35.36
N GLY A 582 22.56 19.89 36.10
CA GLY A 582 22.96 19.64 37.49
C GLY A 582 22.35 20.62 38.52
N GLN A 583 21.54 21.59 38.10
CA GLN A 583 20.86 22.54 38.98
C GLN A 583 19.56 21.93 39.52
N THR A 584 19.30 21.91 40.83
CA THR A 584 18.03 21.38 41.37
C THR A 584 16.84 22.30 41.05
N VAL A 585 16.30 22.17 39.84
CA VAL A 585 15.17 22.92 39.30
C VAL A 585 13.95 22.02 39.41
N ASN A 586 13.11 22.29 40.41
CA ASN A 586 11.96 21.44 40.76
C ASN A 586 10.69 21.83 39.94
N PRO A 587 9.60 21.03 39.99
CA PRO A 587 8.38 21.29 39.22
C PRO A 587 7.72 22.64 39.49
N GLN A 588 7.87 23.17 40.71
CA GLN A 588 7.38 24.49 41.11
C GLN A 588 8.11 25.61 40.35
N THR A 589 9.43 25.50 40.19
CA THR A 589 10.29 26.50 39.55
C THR A 589 9.97 26.65 38.06
N THR A 590 9.80 25.55 37.34
CA THR A 590 9.41 25.56 35.93
C THR A 590 7.97 26.02 35.72
N CYS A 591 7.04 25.64 36.60
CA CYS A 591 5.67 26.17 36.59
C CYS A 591 5.61 27.68 36.82
N ALA A 592 6.40 28.22 37.75
CA ALA A 592 6.46 29.66 38.00
C ALA A 592 6.94 30.44 36.75
N PHE A 593 7.97 29.95 36.07
CA PHE A 593 8.47 30.56 34.81
C PHE A 593 7.41 30.56 33.70
N SER A 594 6.68 29.46 33.51
CA SER A 594 5.60 29.39 32.51
C SER A 594 4.51 30.44 32.76
N ILE A 595 4.08 30.61 34.02
CA ILE A 595 3.10 31.66 34.38
C ILE A 595 3.68 33.05 34.10
N GLN A 596 4.93 33.32 34.48
CA GLN A 596 5.56 34.63 34.30
C GLN A 596 5.72 35.02 32.82
N ASN A 597 5.98 34.06 31.93
CA ASN A 597 6.10 34.30 30.49
C ASN A 597 4.75 34.25 29.74
N GLY A 598 3.62 34.08 30.45
CA GLY A 598 2.28 34.02 29.86
C GLY A 598 1.97 32.72 29.12
N GLU A 599 2.76 31.66 29.37
CA GLU A 599 2.67 30.37 28.68
C GLU A 599 1.74 29.37 29.38
N TYR A 600 1.28 29.70 30.58
CA TYR A 600 0.22 28.97 31.27
C TYR A 600 -1.14 29.15 30.56
N VAL A 601 -1.75 28.04 30.16
CA VAL A 601 -3.07 28.01 29.51
C VAL A 601 -4.10 27.46 30.49
N SER A 602 -4.95 28.34 31.01
CA SER A 602 -5.96 28.01 32.03
C SER A 602 -6.81 26.80 31.67
N GLY A 603 -6.72 25.73 32.48
CA GLY A 603 -7.48 24.49 32.32
C GLY A 603 -6.92 23.50 31.28
N VAL A 604 -5.90 23.89 30.50
CA VAL A 604 -5.25 23.02 29.49
C VAL A 604 -3.82 22.66 29.88
N GLY A 605 -3.11 23.55 30.57
CA GLY A 605 -1.75 23.33 31.00
C GLY A 605 -0.79 24.39 30.50
N THR A 606 0.01 24.03 29.51
CA THR A 606 1.18 24.82 29.10
C THR A 606 1.27 24.93 27.57
N ALA A 607 1.52 26.12 27.04
CA ALA A 607 1.75 26.34 25.62
C ALA A 607 3.05 25.63 25.15
N HIS A 608 3.07 25.13 23.91
CA HIS A 608 4.24 24.40 23.40
C HIS A 608 5.52 25.24 23.27
N SER A 609 5.41 26.57 23.24
CA SER A 609 6.55 27.50 23.28
C SER A 609 7.42 27.34 24.54
N PHE A 610 6.79 26.94 25.65
CA PHE A 610 7.44 26.81 26.96
C PHE A 610 8.62 25.85 26.94
N ILE A 611 8.57 24.77 26.17
CA ILE A 611 9.67 23.79 26.15
C ILE A 611 10.96 24.44 25.65
N GLY A 612 10.88 25.20 24.56
CA GLY A 612 12.03 25.95 24.02
C GLY A 612 12.41 27.15 24.88
N ASN A 613 11.43 27.88 25.41
CA ASN A 613 11.68 29.07 26.24
C ASN A 613 12.30 28.71 27.60
N ALA A 614 11.81 27.66 28.27
CA ALA A 614 12.37 27.14 29.51
C ALA A 614 13.76 26.53 29.28
N ALA A 615 13.95 25.71 28.24
CA ALA A 615 15.26 25.18 27.89
C ALA A 615 16.28 26.32 27.74
N SER A 616 15.95 27.33 26.92
CA SER A 616 16.80 28.50 26.69
C SER A 616 17.10 29.28 27.99
N ASN A 617 16.09 29.49 28.84
CA ASN A 617 16.22 30.18 30.12
C ASN A 617 17.17 29.46 31.10
N TRP A 618 17.19 28.14 31.09
CA TRP A 618 18.09 27.31 31.90
C TRP A 618 19.37 26.88 31.16
N GLY A 619 19.71 27.54 30.05
CA GLY A 619 20.98 27.36 29.34
C GLY A 619 21.07 26.10 28.46
N LEU A 620 19.95 25.42 28.21
CA LEU A 620 19.85 24.31 27.26
C LEU A 620 19.48 24.82 25.86
N THR A 621 20.17 24.32 24.84
CA THR A 621 19.86 24.59 23.44
C THR A 621 18.73 23.70 22.93
N CYS A 622 17.68 24.30 22.36
CA CYS A 622 16.62 23.57 21.65
C CYS A 622 16.59 23.93 20.16
N GLU A 623 16.62 22.91 19.30
CA GLU A 623 16.46 23.03 17.86
C GLU A 623 15.17 22.36 17.38
N ARG A 624 14.57 22.88 16.31
CA ARG A 624 13.38 22.29 15.70
C ARG A 624 13.80 21.27 14.64
N VAL A 625 13.64 19.99 14.95
CA VAL A 625 13.75 18.91 13.96
C VAL A 625 12.72 19.11 12.84
N GLY A 626 13.13 18.88 11.60
CA GLY A 626 12.32 19.09 10.40
C GLY A 626 11.16 18.10 10.25
N SER A 627 10.29 18.37 9.27
CA SER A 627 9.18 17.49 8.83
C SER A 627 9.35 17.02 7.37
N HIS A 628 10.60 17.05 6.92
CA HIS A 628 11.02 16.93 5.53
C HIS A 628 12.54 16.74 5.46
N LEU A 629 13.01 15.99 4.46
CA LEU A 629 14.41 15.97 4.06
C LEU A 629 14.69 17.07 3.03
N VAL A 630 15.97 17.41 2.86
CA VAL A 630 16.46 18.26 1.77
C VAL A 630 17.58 17.52 1.06
N ILE A 631 17.42 17.27 -0.23
CA ILE A 631 18.38 16.55 -1.09
C ILE A 631 18.54 17.39 -2.37
N ASP A 632 19.78 17.79 -2.70
CA ASP A 632 20.13 18.61 -3.86
C ASP A 632 19.28 19.89 -4.05
N GLY A 633 18.79 20.46 -2.93
CA GLY A 633 17.93 21.66 -2.91
C GLY A 633 16.43 21.39 -3.07
N MET A 634 16.04 20.15 -3.37
CA MET A 634 14.66 19.68 -3.34
C MET A 634 14.25 19.27 -1.93
N TYR A 635 13.02 19.59 -1.56
CA TYR A 635 12.41 19.25 -0.27
C TYR A 635 11.52 18.02 -0.44
N TYR A 636 11.62 17.05 0.47
CA TYR A 636 10.90 15.77 0.43
C TYR A 636 10.11 15.55 1.71
N SER A 637 8.82 15.21 1.63
CA SER A 637 8.02 14.77 2.77
C SER A 637 7.19 13.54 2.38
N TYR A 638 6.90 12.68 3.36
CA TYR A 638 6.36 11.35 3.10
C TYR A 638 5.02 11.14 3.82
N LEU A 639 4.05 10.59 3.10
CA LEU A 639 2.76 10.17 3.62
C LEU A 639 2.61 8.65 3.46
N LEU A 640 2.01 8.00 4.45
CA LEU A 640 1.67 6.58 4.45
C LEU A 640 0.14 6.44 4.49
N ILE A 641 -0.43 5.42 3.84
CA ILE A 641 -1.84 5.03 4.03
C ILE A 641 -1.91 3.94 5.12
N PRO A 642 -2.53 4.18 6.29
CA PRO A 642 -2.69 3.13 7.31
C PRO A 642 -3.63 2.01 6.88
N SER A 643 -3.40 0.79 7.38
CA SER A 643 -4.16 -0.44 7.08
C SER A 643 -5.69 -0.34 7.20
N HIS A 644 -6.18 0.49 8.12
CA HIS A 644 -7.59 0.75 8.42
C HIS A 644 -8.15 2.03 7.75
N LYS A 645 -7.33 2.72 6.94
CA LYS A 645 -7.68 3.97 6.26
C LYS A 645 -7.80 3.83 4.74
N TYR A 646 -7.74 2.61 4.22
CA TYR A 646 -8.13 2.29 2.85
C TYR A 646 -9.66 2.20 2.74
N ARG A 647 -10.23 2.68 1.62
CA ARG A 647 -11.69 2.63 1.34
C ARG A 647 -12.24 1.20 1.44
N SER A 648 -13.42 1.05 2.06
CA SER A 648 -14.02 -0.26 2.37
C SER A 648 -14.53 -1.03 1.14
N ARG A 649 -14.88 -0.33 0.06
CA ARG A 649 -15.16 -0.91 -1.25
C ARG A 649 -14.21 -0.34 -2.30
N VAL A 650 -13.68 -1.21 -3.13
CA VAL A 650 -12.63 -0.88 -4.11
C VAL A 650 -13.25 -0.85 -5.52
N PRO A 651 -13.52 0.34 -6.10
CA PRO A 651 -13.89 0.43 -7.51
C PRO A 651 -12.67 0.19 -8.41
N ALA A 652 -12.92 -0.15 -9.67
CA ALA A 652 -11.87 -0.15 -10.69
C ALA A 652 -11.21 1.24 -10.76
N GLY A 653 -9.88 1.29 -10.70
CA GLY A 653 -9.11 2.53 -10.79
C GLY A 653 -9.13 3.42 -9.55
N TRP A 654 -9.40 2.88 -8.37
CA TRP A 654 -9.36 3.64 -7.11
C TRP A 654 -8.00 4.30 -6.81
N LEU A 655 -6.87 3.68 -7.21
CA LEU A 655 -5.53 4.28 -7.06
C LEU A 655 -5.21 5.36 -8.10
N SER A 656 -6.05 5.57 -9.12
CA SER A 656 -5.82 6.61 -10.14
C SER A 656 -5.51 7.95 -9.47
N LEU A 657 -6.36 8.41 -8.56
CA LEU A 657 -6.22 9.66 -7.80
C LEU A 657 -4.81 9.97 -7.24
N LEU A 658 -4.02 8.93 -6.92
CA LEU A 658 -2.63 9.06 -6.46
C LEU A 658 -1.64 9.19 -7.63
N ILE A 659 -1.81 8.39 -8.68
CA ILE A 659 -1.03 8.44 -9.93
C ILE A 659 -1.27 9.78 -10.67
N ASN A 660 -2.49 10.31 -10.58
CA ASN A 660 -2.96 11.51 -11.28
C ASN A 660 -2.54 12.83 -10.60
N ALA A 661 -1.87 12.75 -9.44
CA ALA A 661 -1.73 13.86 -8.51
C ALA A 661 -0.80 14.99 -9.02
N GLY A 662 0.05 14.69 -10.01
CA GLY A 662 0.84 15.67 -10.75
C GLY A 662 2.33 15.62 -10.44
N GLU A 663 3.05 16.64 -10.92
CA GLU A 663 4.51 16.77 -10.78
C GLU A 663 4.93 16.75 -9.29
N GLY A 664 5.86 15.87 -8.92
CA GLY A 664 6.40 15.78 -7.57
C GLY A 664 5.50 15.06 -6.55
N ILE A 665 4.69 14.12 -7.03
CA ILE A 665 4.02 13.09 -6.22
C ILE A 665 4.40 11.72 -6.78
N ASP A 666 5.14 10.94 -6.01
CA ASP A 666 5.53 9.56 -6.36
C ASP A 666 4.84 8.57 -5.40
N VAL A 667 4.56 7.34 -5.86
CA VAL A 667 3.66 6.41 -5.15
C VAL A 667 4.20 4.97 -5.20
N ASP A 668 4.72 4.50 -4.08
CA ASP A 668 5.29 3.15 -3.94
C ASP A 668 4.23 2.19 -3.38
N VAL A 669 3.93 1.12 -4.14
CA VAL A 669 2.97 0.08 -3.73
C VAL A 669 3.67 -1.27 -3.61
N PHE A 670 3.78 -1.76 -2.38
CA PHE A 670 4.48 -3.00 -2.04
C PHE A 670 3.48 -4.14 -1.86
N PHE A 671 3.74 -5.30 -2.50
CA PHE A 671 2.88 -6.49 -2.42
C PHE A 671 3.66 -7.69 -1.88
N PHE A 672 3.22 -8.24 -0.75
CA PHE A 672 3.86 -9.37 -0.07
C PHE A 672 2.92 -10.59 -0.11
N ARG A 673 3.11 -11.50 -1.07
CA ARG A 673 2.29 -12.72 -1.22
C ARG A 673 2.42 -13.61 0.03
N GLN A 674 1.30 -14.16 0.47
CA GLN A 674 1.20 -15.00 1.67
C GLN A 674 0.90 -16.46 1.31
N ASP A 675 1.29 -17.38 2.19
CA ASP A 675 0.93 -18.80 2.06
C ASP A 675 -0.59 -18.96 2.15
N LYS A 676 -1.18 -19.52 1.09
CA LYS A 676 -2.63 -19.67 0.92
C LYS A 676 -3.26 -20.64 1.93
N SER A 677 -2.57 -21.71 2.30
CA SER A 677 -3.05 -22.72 3.25
C SER A 677 -3.05 -22.16 4.68
N LYS A 678 -1.93 -21.56 5.10
CA LYS A 678 -1.79 -20.91 6.42
C LYS A 678 -2.75 -19.73 6.56
N SER A 679 -2.99 -18.98 5.48
CA SER A 679 -3.98 -17.89 5.46
C SER A 679 -5.42 -18.40 5.62
N MET A 680 -5.80 -19.44 4.87
CA MET A 680 -7.12 -20.08 4.96
C MET A 680 -7.42 -20.60 6.38
N GLU A 681 -6.41 -21.20 7.04
CA GLU A 681 -6.53 -21.70 8.40
C GLU A 681 -6.69 -20.59 9.43
N ARG A 682 -5.83 -19.55 9.39
CA ARG A 682 -5.91 -18.37 10.28
C ARG A 682 -7.26 -17.65 10.16
N ILE A 683 -7.71 -17.39 8.94
CA ILE A 683 -9.04 -16.82 8.67
C ILE A 683 -10.14 -17.75 9.22
N GLY A 684 -10.00 -19.06 9.01
CA GLY A 684 -10.93 -20.07 9.55
C GLY A 684 -10.99 -20.12 11.08
N ARG A 685 -9.87 -19.91 11.79
CA ARG A 685 -9.80 -19.83 13.25
C ARG A 685 -10.44 -18.54 13.76
N SER A 686 -10.10 -17.40 13.16
CA SER A 686 -10.65 -16.08 13.51
C SER A 686 -12.19 -16.04 13.41
N ILE A 687 -12.77 -16.52 12.29
CA ILE A 687 -14.23 -16.61 12.10
C ILE A 687 -14.92 -17.41 13.22
N ARG A 688 -14.30 -18.49 13.71
CA ARG A 688 -14.87 -19.31 14.80
C ARG A 688 -14.82 -18.58 16.14
N LEU A 689 -13.70 -17.96 16.47
CA LEU A 689 -13.49 -17.24 17.73
C LEU A 689 -14.44 -16.04 17.84
N ASN A 690 -14.56 -15.25 16.78
CA ASN A 690 -15.47 -14.09 16.74
C ASN A 690 -16.94 -14.51 16.83
N ARG A 691 -17.31 -15.63 16.19
CA ARG A 691 -18.66 -16.24 16.33
C ARG A 691 -18.96 -16.80 17.71
N SER A 692 -17.94 -17.15 18.50
CA SER A 692 -18.15 -17.46 19.92
C SER A 692 -18.43 -16.18 20.68
N LYS A 693 -17.53 -15.19 20.60
CA LYS A 693 -17.67 -13.89 21.29
C LYS A 693 -19.04 -13.23 21.08
N ILE A 694 -19.61 -13.29 19.88
CA ILE A 694 -20.97 -12.77 19.60
C ILE A 694 -22.08 -13.45 20.44
N LYS A 695 -21.97 -14.75 20.77
CA LYS A 695 -22.93 -15.42 21.66
C LYS A 695 -22.82 -14.97 23.11
N ASP A 696 -21.62 -14.57 23.49
CA ASP A 696 -21.25 -14.23 24.87
C ASP A 696 -21.39 -12.72 25.13
N THR A 697 -21.58 -11.90 24.08
CA THR A 697 -21.68 -10.43 24.13
C THR A 697 -23.13 -9.98 24.36
N TYR A 698 -23.48 -9.69 25.61
CA TYR A 698 -24.71 -9.00 26.02
C TYR A 698 -24.37 -7.66 26.68
N ASP A 699 -24.37 -6.55 25.92
CA ASP A 699 -24.93 -5.23 26.33
C ASP A 699 -24.66 -4.08 25.34
N THR A 700 -23.65 -4.17 24.46
CA THR A 700 -23.25 -3.07 23.56
C THR A 700 -23.40 -3.38 22.07
N ASN A 701 -24.25 -2.62 21.38
CA ASN A 701 -24.47 -2.76 19.93
C ASN A 701 -23.17 -2.60 19.11
N THR A 702 -22.28 -1.69 19.52
CA THR A 702 -21.04 -1.40 18.77
C THR A 702 -20.09 -2.60 18.73
N ASP A 703 -19.88 -3.29 19.86
CA ASP A 703 -19.02 -4.49 19.91
C ASP A 703 -19.63 -5.65 19.10
N PHE A 704 -20.97 -5.77 19.12
CA PHE A 704 -21.68 -6.73 18.29
C PHE A 704 -21.51 -6.46 16.79
N ASP A 705 -21.63 -5.19 16.36
CA ASP A 705 -21.46 -4.77 14.97
C ASP A 705 -20.00 -4.95 14.50
N ASP A 706 -18.99 -4.55 15.28
CA ASP A 706 -17.56 -4.70 14.95
C ASP A 706 -17.16 -6.20 14.82
N LEU A 707 -17.66 -7.06 15.70
CA LEU A 707 -17.49 -8.51 15.59
C LEU A 707 -18.20 -9.08 14.34
N SER A 708 -19.40 -8.57 14.04
CA SER A 708 -20.23 -9.01 12.90
C SER A 708 -19.58 -8.66 11.56
N GLU A 709 -19.10 -7.42 11.39
CA GLU A 709 -18.34 -7.01 10.20
C GLU A 709 -17.05 -7.82 10.04
N SER A 710 -16.33 -8.07 11.13
CA SER A 710 -15.10 -8.87 11.12
C SER A 710 -15.34 -10.32 10.71
N ILE A 711 -16.46 -10.93 11.13
CA ILE A 711 -16.90 -12.25 10.65
C ILE A 711 -17.25 -12.20 9.16
N HIS A 712 -17.93 -11.15 8.70
CA HIS A 712 -18.29 -10.98 7.28
C HIS A 712 -17.05 -10.85 6.39
N ALA A 713 -16.08 -10.02 6.79
CA ALA A 713 -14.80 -9.85 6.12
C ALA A 713 -13.99 -11.17 6.09
N GLY A 714 -13.98 -11.92 7.19
CA GLY A 714 -13.40 -13.26 7.23
C GLY A 714 -14.05 -14.21 6.21
N TYR A 715 -15.38 -14.24 6.13
CA TYR A 715 -16.09 -15.06 5.12
C TYR A 715 -15.82 -14.60 3.67
N TYR A 716 -15.66 -13.30 3.42
CA TYR A 716 -15.26 -12.77 2.11
C TYR A 716 -13.87 -13.28 1.71
N LEU A 717 -12.85 -13.09 2.56
CA LEU A 717 -11.48 -13.58 2.30
C LEU A 717 -11.45 -15.11 2.12
N LYS A 718 -12.18 -15.85 2.95
CA LYS A 718 -12.30 -17.31 2.85
C LYS A 718 -12.90 -17.75 1.50
N ARG A 719 -13.95 -17.07 1.02
CA ARG A 719 -14.57 -17.36 -0.28
C ARG A 719 -13.62 -17.08 -1.44
N GLY A 720 -12.92 -15.95 -1.44
CA GLY A 720 -11.95 -15.61 -2.49
C GLY A 720 -10.80 -16.61 -2.58
N LEU A 721 -10.21 -16.99 -1.44
CA LEU A 721 -9.17 -18.02 -1.39
C LEU A 721 -9.68 -19.38 -1.91
N SER A 722 -10.93 -19.77 -1.59
CA SER A 722 -11.56 -20.97 -2.16
C SER A 722 -11.86 -20.83 -3.67
N GLY A 723 -12.14 -19.60 -4.14
CA GLY A 723 -12.36 -19.24 -5.54
C GLY A 723 -11.08 -19.06 -6.37
N SER A 724 -10.00 -19.77 -6.00
CA SER A 724 -8.68 -19.74 -6.65
C SER A 724 -7.84 -18.46 -6.49
N GLU A 725 -8.26 -17.44 -5.73
CA GLU A 725 -7.41 -16.27 -5.46
C GLU A 725 -6.28 -16.56 -4.45
N ASP A 726 -5.16 -15.83 -4.54
CA ASP A 726 -4.11 -15.77 -3.52
C ASP A 726 -4.40 -14.66 -2.50
N PHE A 727 -3.65 -14.65 -1.40
CA PHE A 727 -3.67 -13.60 -0.38
C PHE A 727 -2.35 -12.83 -0.36
N TYR A 728 -2.43 -11.51 -0.17
CA TYR A 728 -1.28 -10.61 -0.10
C TYR A 728 -1.49 -9.58 1.02
N TYR A 729 -0.38 -9.13 1.61
CA TYR A 729 -0.35 -7.84 2.29
C TYR A 729 0.08 -6.76 1.28
N MET A 730 -0.66 -5.66 1.23
CA MET A 730 -0.31 -4.46 0.44
C MET A 730 0.13 -3.33 1.37
N SER A 731 1.10 -2.52 0.96
CA SER A 731 1.42 -1.23 1.62
C SER A 731 1.55 -0.12 0.59
N THR A 732 1.19 1.11 0.96
CA THR A 732 1.28 2.29 0.08
C THR A 732 1.99 3.43 0.79
N LEU A 733 3.13 3.84 0.23
CA LEU A 733 3.88 5.04 0.58
C LEU A 733 3.69 6.08 -0.53
N ILE A 734 3.68 7.36 -0.16
CA ILE A 734 3.49 8.49 -1.06
C ILE A 734 4.57 9.51 -0.76
N THR A 735 5.43 9.76 -1.73
CA THR A 735 6.51 10.75 -1.67
C THR A 735 6.01 12.07 -2.24
N ILE A 736 6.25 13.18 -1.53
CA ILE A 736 5.80 14.52 -1.92
C ILE A 736 7.01 15.45 -1.97
N THR A 737 7.32 15.97 -3.14
CA THR A 737 8.49 16.82 -3.38
C THR A 737 8.11 18.26 -3.73
N GLY A 738 9.06 19.18 -3.62
CA GLY A 738 8.89 20.58 -4.02
C GLY A 738 10.16 21.42 -3.83
N TYR A 739 10.17 22.62 -4.39
CA TYR A 739 11.35 23.51 -4.44
C TYR A 739 11.48 24.40 -3.19
N SER A 740 10.55 24.29 -2.23
CA SER A 740 10.63 24.96 -0.92
C SER A 740 9.79 24.28 0.15
N THR A 741 10.13 24.49 1.43
CA THR A 741 9.34 24.00 2.59
C THR A 741 7.86 24.36 2.48
N LYS A 742 7.53 25.61 2.13
CA LYS A 742 6.14 26.09 2.02
C LYS A 742 5.35 25.39 0.94
N GLU A 743 6.03 25.03 -0.16
CA GLU A 743 5.42 24.30 -1.26
C GLU A 743 5.11 22.86 -0.85
N VAL A 744 6.06 22.17 -0.21
CA VAL A 744 5.85 20.80 0.31
C VAL A 744 4.77 20.76 1.40
N GLU A 745 4.79 21.69 2.37
CA GLU A 745 3.75 21.82 3.39
C GLU A 745 2.35 22.02 2.77
N TRP A 746 2.25 22.78 1.67
CA TRP A 746 1.00 22.97 0.93
C TRP A 746 0.60 21.70 0.16
N ARG A 747 1.52 21.08 -0.61
CA ARG A 747 1.28 19.84 -1.36
C ARG A 747 0.81 18.71 -0.44
N VAL A 748 1.50 18.50 0.68
CA VAL A 748 1.12 17.54 1.75
C VAL A 748 -0.31 17.77 2.24
N LYS A 749 -0.70 19.04 2.44
CA LYS A 749 -2.03 19.42 2.93
C LYS A 749 -3.13 19.19 1.89
N GLU A 750 -2.89 19.54 0.63
CA GLU A 750 -3.88 19.32 -0.44
C GLU A 750 -4.02 17.83 -0.79
N MET A 751 -2.93 17.06 -0.83
CA MET A 751 -2.97 15.59 -0.95
C MET A 751 -3.75 14.95 0.19
N THR A 752 -3.52 15.39 1.43
CA THR A 752 -4.28 14.92 2.59
C THR A 752 -5.78 15.22 2.46
N LYS A 753 -6.18 16.38 1.93
CA LYS A 753 -7.60 16.67 1.65
C LYS A 753 -8.16 15.78 0.54
N LEU A 754 -7.44 15.66 -0.58
CA LEU A 754 -7.88 14.91 -1.77
C LEU A 754 -8.21 13.47 -1.40
N LEU A 755 -7.30 12.81 -0.67
CA LEU A 755 -7.47 11.42 -0.27
C LEU A 755 -8.59 11.27 0.77
N ASN A 756 -8.68 12.14 1.78
CA ASN A 756 -9.79 12.12 2.74
C ASN A 756 -11.15 12.36 2.06
N SER A 757 -11.22 13.14 0.97
CA SER A 757 -12.45 13.32 0.18
C SER A 757 -12.87 12.07 -0.62
N GLN A 758 -12.02 11.04 -0.62
CA GLN A 758 -12.21 9.76 -1.32
C GLN A 758 -12.16 8.57 -0.34
N ASP A 759 -12.43 8.81 0.94
CA ASP A 759 -12.44 7.83 2.02
C ASP A 759 -11.06 7.14 2.23
N ILE A 760 -9.97 7.80 1.81
CA ILE A 760 -8.58 7.34 1.98
C ILE A 760 -7.88 8.25 3.00
N GLY A 761 -7.64 7.74 4.20
CA GLY A 761 -6.87 8.47 5.21
C GLY A 761 -5.37 8.27 5.06
N VAL A 762 -4.59 9.33 5.26
CA VAL A 762 -3.11 9.31 5.25
C VAL A 762 -2.53 9.77 6.59
N THR A 763 -1.26 9.48 6.82
CA THR A 763 -0.49 9.94 7.99
C THR A 763 0.94 10.25 7.58
N SER A 764 1.50 11.36 8.07
CA SER A 764 2.88 11.74 7.76
C SER A 764 3.90 10.87 8.50
N CYS A 765 5.00 10.57 7.82
CA CYS A 765 6.15 9.85 8.35
C CYS A 765 7.10 10.76 9.15
N MET A 766 6.56 11.58 10.06
CA MET A 766 7.38 12.48 10.89
C MET A 766 8.33 11.70 11.80
N PHE A 767 9.58 12.16 11.88
CA PHE A 767 10.71 11.45 12.50
C PHE A 767 10.98 10.07 11.87
N ARG A 768 10.57 9.90 10.60
CA ARG A 768 10.73 8.69 9.77
C ARG A 768 10.98 9.01 8.30
N GLU A 769 11.36 10.25 7.98
CA GLU A 769 11.56 10.71 6.61
C GLU A 769 12.78 10.04 5.95
N GLU A 770 13.81 9.68 6.73
CA GLU A 770 14.96 8.90 6.26
C GLU A 770 14.56 7.44 5.95
N GLU A 771 13.89 6.74 6.88
CA GLU A 771 13.40 5.38 6.62
C GLU A 771 12.38 5.34 5.47
N ALA A 772 11.59 6.41 5.28
CA ALA A 772 10.66 6.54 4.15
C ALA A 772 11.39 6.81 2.83
N PHE A 773 12.40 7.68 2.80
CA PHE A 773 13.26 7.88 1.63
C PHE A 773 13.93 6.56 1.21
N LEU A 774 14.58 5.87 2.14
CA LEU A 774 15.21 4.56 1.89
C LEU A 774 14.20 3.51 1.41
N SER A 775 12.96 3.54 1.92
CA SER A 775 11.87 2.67 1.46
C SER A 775 11.39 2.99 0.04
N SER A 776 11.42 4.26 -0.38
CA SER A 776 11.07 4.71 -1.74
C SER A 776 12.17 4.46 -2.79
N LEU A 777 13.34 3.94 -2.39
CA LEU A 777 14.36 3.50 -3.34
C LEU A 777 13.91 2.20 -4.03
N PRO A 778 14.30 1.96 -5.30
CA PRO A 778 13.93 0.76 -6.08
C PRO A 778 14.65 -0.52 -5.64
N LEU A 779 14.83 -0.71 -4.34
CA LEU A 779 15.47 -1.83 -3.67
C LEU A 779 14.46 -2.83 -3.09
N LEU A 780 13.15 -2.56 -3.22
CA LEU A 780 12.03 -3.35 -2.66
C LEU A 780 12.11 -3.57 -1.14
N CYS A 781 12.74 -2.63 -0.41
CA CYS A 781 13.03 -2.74 1.01
C CYS A 781 12.23 -1.70 1.83
N LEU A 782 10.95 -1.99 2.10
CA LEU A 782 10.11 -1.15 2.95
C LEU A 782 10.49 -1.35 4.44
N ASP A 783 10.75 -0.25 5.17
CA ASP A 783 11.03 -0.29 6.61
C ASP A 783 9.95 -1.05 7.38
N LYS A 784 10.38 -1.91 8.31
CA LYS A 784 9.52 -2.71 9.20
C LYS A 784 8.48 -1.86 9.93
N LYS A 785 8.85 -0.65 10.39
CA LYS A 785 7.94 0.22 11.17
C LYS A 785 6.98 1.02 10.27
N LEU A 786 7.29 1.21 8.99
CA LEU A 786 6.34 1.70 7.97
C LEU A 786 5.40 0.57 7.52
N TYR A 787 5.93 -0.60 7.15
CA TYR A 787 5.17 -1.79 6.74
C TYR A 787 4.07 -2.17 7.76
N GLU A 788 4.41 -2.28 9.04
CA GLU A 788 3.45 -2.65 10.08
C GLU A 788 2.28 -1.66 10.22
N ARG A 789 2.49 -0.37 9.89
CA ARG A 789 1.46 0.67 9.94
C ARG A 789 0.56 0.67 8.69
N SER A 790 1.08 0.27 7.54
CA SER A 790 0.37 0.29 6.25
C SER A 790 -0.27 -1.04 5.84
N LYS A 791 0.24 -2.19 6.30
CA LYS A 791 -0.12 -3.51 5.75
C LYS A 791 -1.64 -3.77 5.71
N ARG A 792 -2.16 -3.90 4.49
CA ARG A 792 -3.57 -4.05 4.14
C ARG A 792 -3.83 -5.45 3.58
N ASN A 793 -4.82 -6.14 4.13
CA ASN A 793 -5.30 -7.43 3.63
C ASN A 793 -5.93 -7.27 2.24
N VAL A 794 -5.41 -7.94 1.22
CA VAL A 794 -5.99 -7.99 -0.14
C VAL A 794 -5.87 -9.39 -0.76
N LEU A 795 -6.80 -9.72 -1.64
CA LEU A 795 -6.75 -10.93 -2.48
C LEU A 795 -6.16 -10.60 -3.87
N THR A 796 -5.96 -11.59 -4.75
CA THR A 796 -5.52 -11.38 -6.15
C THR A 796 -6.37 -10.34 -6.89
N SER A 797 -7.69 -10.38 -6.78
CA SER A 797 -8.59 -9.37 -7.37
C SER A 797 -8.37 -7.97 -6.80
N GLY A 798 -8.10 -7.89 -5.49
CA GLY A 798 -7.67 -6.68 -4.81
C GLY A 798 -6.37 -6.14 -5.41
N VAL A 799 -5.31 -6.94 -5.43
CA VAL A 799 -4.01 -6.57 -6.02
C VAL A 799 -4.14 -6.16 -7.49
N ALA A 800 -4.92 -6.88 -8.29
CA ALA A 800 -5.19 -6.52 -9.68
C ALA A 800 -5.92 -5.17 -9.82
N SER A 801 -6.83 -4.82 -8.90
CA SER A 801 -7.46 -3.49 -8.86
C SER A 801 -6.53 -2.37 -8.38
N CYS A 802 -5.39 -2.73 -7.79
CA CYS A 802 -4.30 -1.81 -7.42
C CYS A 802 -3.29 -1.64 -8.57
N TYR A 803 -3.41 -2.40 -9.66
CA TYR A 803 -2.54 -2.24 -10.81
C TYR A 803 -2.93 -0.95 -11.55
N PRO A 804 -1.97 -0.06 -11.90
CA PRO A 804 -2.27 1.30 -12.34
C PRO A 804 -3.07 1.36 -13.66
N PHE A 805 -2.93 0.34 -14.53
CA PHE A 805 -3.50 0.27 -15.89
C PHE A 805 -5.03 0.04 -15.95
N THR A 806 -5.76 0.50 -14.94
CA THR A 806 -7.22 0.63 -14.92
C THR A 806 -7.72 1.70 -15.90
N SER A 807 -6.84 2.61 -16.33
CA SER A 807 -6.88 3.16 -17.68
C SER A 807 -5.80 2.51 -18.55
N TYR A 808 -6.18 2.03 -19.73
CA TYR A 808 -5.22 1.80 -20.81
C TYR A 808 -4.69 3.17 -21.26
N GLU A 809 -3.45 3.48 -20.88
CA GLU A 809 -2.80 4.70 -21.33
C GLU A 809 -2.41 4.51 -22.80
N MET A 810 -3.18 5.13 -23.70
CA MET A 810 -2.75 5.33 -25.09
C MET A 810 -1.60 6.34 -25.06
N SER A 811 -0.39 5.84 -24.81
CA SER A 811 0.84 6.64 -24.63
C SER A 811 2.00 6.00 -25.43
N ASP A 812 1.93 6.17 -26.74
CA ASP A 812 2.96 5.76 -27.70
C ASP A 812 4.20 6.64 -27.58
N LYS A 813 5.37 5.99 -27.51
CA LYS A 813 6.68 6.65 -27.34
C LYS A 813 6.94 7.81 -28.32
N ASP A 814 6.61 7.59 -29.59
CA ASP A 814 6.96 8.48 -30.71
C ASP A 814 5.69 9.02 -31.43
N GLY A 815 4.60 9.21 -30.67
CA GLY A 815 3.28 9.63 -31.16
C GLY A 815 2.98 11.13 -31.06
N ILE A 816 1.78 11.53 -31.50
CA ILE A 816 1.25 12.87 -31.28
C ILE A 816 0.48 12.95 -29.97
N MET A 817 0.68 13.99 -29.17
CA MET A 817 -0.23 14.26 -28.05
C MET A 817 -1.65 14.53 -28.59
N MET A 818 -2.64 13.85 -28.03
CA MET A 818 -4.07 14.05 -28.31
C MET A 818 -4.72 14.91 -27.21
N GLY A 819 -4.37 14.63 -25.95
CA GLY A 819 -4.95 15.32 -24.80
C GLY A 819 -4.53 14.67 -23.48
N VAL A 820 -5.41 14.76 -22.48
CA VAL A 820 -5.26 14.03 -21.21
C VAL A 820 -6.47 13.12 -20.98
N ASN A 821 -6.27 11.96 -20.36
CA ASN A 821 -7.36 11.06 -19.99
C ASN A 821 -8.25 11.73 -18.93
N LYS A 822 -9.57 11.83 -19.14
CA LYS A 822 -10.49 12.50 -18.20
C LYS A 822 -10.69 11.74 -16.88
N ALA A 823 -10.37 10.44 -16.86
CA ALA A 823 -10.39 9.64 -15.63
C ALA A 823 -9.10 9.76 -14.81
N ASN A 824 -7.95 10.04 -15.44
CA ASN A 824 -6.65 9.93 -14.77
C ASN A 824 -5.61 11.05 -15.05
N ASN A 825 -5.97 12.10 -15.81
CA ASN A 825 -5.11 13.21 -16.22
C ASN A 825 -3.81 12.84 -16.97
N SER A 826 -3.51 11.57 -17.22
CA SER A 826 -2.25 11.19 -17.88
C SER A 826 -2.27 11.52 -19.37
N LEU A 827 -1.06 11.62 -19.95
CA LEU A 827 -0.86 12.07 -21.32
C LEU A 827 -1.35 11.01 -22.31
N VAL A 828 -2.31 11.40 -23.15
CA VAL A 828 -2.76 10.59 -24.27
C VAL A 828 -1.88 10.95 -25.46
N ILE A 829 -0.94 10.08 -25.81
CA ILE A 829 0.02 10.23 -26.91
C ILE A 829 -0.20 9.06 -27.87
N VAL A 830 -0.50 9.33 -29.14
CA VAL A 830 -0.94 8.31 -30.10
C VAL A 830 -0.10 8.37 -31.36
N ASP A 831 0.58 7.27 -31.69
CA ASP A 831 1.24 7.08 -32.96
C ASP A 831 0.39 6.21 -33.88
N ILE A 832 -0.48 6.85 -34.68
CA ILE A 832 -1.41 6.13 -35.55
C ILE A 832 -0.70 5.22 -36.59
N PHE A 833 0.58 5.46 -36.89
CA PHE A 833 1.39 4.63 -37.79
C PHE A 833 2.10 3.46 -37.09
N ASN A 834 2.00 3.33 -35.75
CA ASN A 834 2.59 2.24 -34.97
C ASN A 834 1.89 0.90 -35.26
N THR A 835 2.34 0.23 -36.31
CA THR A 835 1.82 -1.07 -36.80
C THR A 835 1.92 -2.23 -35.81
N LYS A 836 2.67 -2.09 -34.70
CA LYS A 836 2.71 -3.08 -33.61
C LYS A 836 1.46 -3.05 -32.73
N ILE A 837 0.78 -1.90 -32.66
CA ILE A 837 -0.39 -1.68 -31.79
C ILE A 837 -1.67 -1.49 -32.62
N TYR A 838 -1.60 -0.73 -33.72
CA TYR A 838 -2.75 -0.38 -34.55
C TYR A 838 -2.80 -1.21 -35.83
N LYS A 839 -3.95 -1.84 -36.10
CA LYS A 839 -4.17 -2.67 -37.30
C LYS A 839 -4.20 -1.84 -38.60
N ASN A 840 -4.46 -0.55 -38.51
CA ASN A 840 -4.24 0.47 -39.54
C ASN A 840 -4.22 1.86 -38.86
N ALA A 841 -3.83 2.89 -39.60
CA ALA A 841 -3.73 4.27 -39.11
C ALA A 841 -5.03 5.09 -39.27
N ASN A 842 -6.12 4.49 -39.76
CA ASN A 842 -7.33 5.19 -40.16
C ASN A 842 -8.21 5.57 -38.97
N ILE A 843 -8.94 6.69 -39.10
CA ILE A 843 -9.70 7.28 -38.00
C ILE A 843 -11.07 7.77 -38.47
N ALA A 844 -12.11 7.53 -37.68
CA ALA A 844 -13.42 8.14 -37.85
C ALA A 844 -13.73 9.08 -36.67
N ILE A 845 -14.08 10.34 -36.97
CA ILE A 845 -14.38 11.39 -35.99
C ILE A 845 -15.88 11.71 -36.06
N LEU A 846 -16.59 11.40 -34.99
CA LEU A 846 -18.05 11.44 -34.87
C LEU A 846 -18.43 12.50 -33.82
N GLY A 847 -19.53 13.22 -34.04
CA GLY A 847 -20.00 14.22 -33.07
C GLY A 847 -20.95 15.23 -33.70
N THR A 848 -21.82 15.85 -32.89
CA THR A 848 -22.77 16.88 -33.36
C THR A 848 -22.08 18.17 -33.82
N SER A 849 -22.87 19.11 -34.34
CA SER A 849 -22.38 20.45 -34.67
C SER A 849 -21.90 21.19 -33.43
N GLY A 850 -20.74 21.83 -33.52
CA GLY A 850 -20.10 22.51 -32.38
C GLY A 850 -19.34 21.60 -31.40
N ALA A 851 -19.53 20.27 -31.42
CA ALA A 851 -18.92 19.32 -30.47
C ALA A 851 -17.37 19.34 -30.44
N GLY A 852 -16.73 19.76 -31.54
CA GLY A 852 -15.28 19.98 -31.61
C GLY A 852 -14.56 19.36 -32.81
N LYS A 853 -15.26 18.65 -33.72
CA LYS A 853 -14.66 17.86 -34.82
C LYS A 853 -13.52 18.57 -35.56
N THR A 854 -13.80 19.75 -36.11
CA THR A 854 -12.85 20.60 -36.86
C THR A 854 -11.64 21.03 -36.02
N PHE A 855 -11.83 21.29 -34.72
CA PHE A 855 -10.74 21.61 -33.79
C PHE A 855 -9.85 20.39 -33.56
N THR A 856 -10.43 19.21 -33.30
CA THR A 856 -9.69 17.95 -33.14
C THR A 856 -8.93 17.59 -34.42
N MET A 857 -9.56 17.71 -35.60
CA MET A 857 -8.91 17.50 -36.91
C MET A 857 -7.71 18.43 -37.10
N GLN A 858 -7.87 19.74 -36.93
CA GLN A 858 -6.78 20.69 -37.11
C GLN A 858 -5.66 20.48 -36.07
N LEU A 859 -5.99 20.13 -34.82
CA LEU A 859 -5.00 19.83 -33.78
C LEU A 859 -4.14 18.61 -34.16
N MET A 860 -4.78 17.53 -34.62
CA MET A 860 -4.09 16.33 -35.11
C MET A 860 -3.26 16.63 -36.35
N ALA A 861 -3.83 17.33 -37.34
CA ALA A 861 -3.14 17.73 -38.57
C ALA A 861 -1.87 18.54 -38.28
N LEU A 862 -1.94 19.53 -37.39
CA LEU A 862 -0.79 20.33 -36.96
C LEU A 862 0.30 19.45 -36.33
N ARG A 863 -0.08 18.53 -35.44
CA ARG A 863 0.88 17.66 -34.71
C ARG A 863 1.49 16.59 -35.61
N LEU A 864 0.71 15.96 -36.50
CA LEU A 864 1.20 15.02 -37.51
C LEU A 864 2.24 15.68 -38.43
N ARG A 865 1.97 16.90 -38.92
CA ARG A 865 2.95 17.65 -39.73
C ARG A 865 4.23 17.99 -38.96
N ARG A 866 4.18 18.16 -37.63
CA ARG A 866 5.39 18.31 -36.80
C ARG A 866 6.15 16.98 -36.62
N LYS A 867 5.49 15.83 -36.74
CA LYS A 867 6.10 14.49 -36.92
C LYS A 867 6.53 14.23 -38.38
N ASN A 868 6.62 15.25 -39.25
CA ASN A 868 7.01 15.14 -40.67
C ASN A 868 6.06 14.30 -41.56
N VAL A 869 4.90 13.88 -41.05
CA VAL A 869 3.82 13.26 -41.84
C VAL A 869 3.31 14.28 -42.84
N GLN A 870 3.07 13.88 -44.09
CA GLN A 870 2.42 14.78 -45.06
C GLN A 870 0.90 14.80 -44.82
N VAL A 871 0.34 15.99 -44.60
CA VAL A 871 -1.08 16.15 -44.26
C VAL A 871 -1.83 16.87 -45.39
N PHE A 872 -2.92 16.27 -45.84
CA PHE A 872 -3.89 16.85 -46.76
C PHE A 872 -5.24 17.00 -46.06
N ILE A 873 -5.90 18.14 -46.21
CA ILE A 873 -7.26 18.38 -45.68
C ILE A 873 -8.19 18.80 -46.81
N ILE A 874 -9.28 18.08 -47.01
CA ILE A 874 -10.37 18.45 -47.92
C ILE A 874 -11.49 19.07 -47.07
N ALA A 875 -11.77 20.35 -47.32
CA ALA A 875 -12.73 21.14 -46.56
C ALA A 875 -13.96 21.53 -47.42
N PRO A 876 -15.03 20.70 -47.44
CA PRO A 876 -16.25 20.99 -48.19
C PRO A 876 -17.12 22.09 -47.60
N ASP A 877 -17.03 22.35 -46.30
CA ASP A 877 -17.69 23.46 -45.64
C ASP A 877 -16.66 24.37 -44.97
N LYS A 878 -16.90 25.69 -45.03
CA LYS A 878 -16.18 26.72 -44.28
C LYS A 878 -14.64 26.64 -44.34
N GLY A 879 -14.03 26.38 -45.49
CA GLY A 879 -12.57 26.15 -45.57
C GLY A 879 -11.71 27.30 -45.01
N HIS A 880 -12.25 28.52 -44.96
CA HIS A 880 -11.67 29.66 -44.23
C HIS A 880 -11.34 29.39 -42.74
N GLU A 881 -12.03 28.47 -42.05
CA GLU A 881 -11.71 28.04 -40.68
C GLU A 881 -10.33 27.34 -40.58
N PHE A 882 -9.82 26.80 -41.69
CA PHE A 882 -8.49 26.16 -41.79
C PHE A 882 -7.39 27.11 -42.29
N ALA A 883 -7.76 28.18 -42.99
CA ALA A 883 -6.82 29.11 -43.64
C ALA A 883 -5.84 29.76 -42.65
N ARG A 884 -6.30 30.13 -41.45
CA ARG A 884 -5.43 30.76 -40.43
C ARG A 884 -4.35 29.81 -39.94
N ALA A 885 -4.66 28.54 -39.70
CA ALA A 885 -3.66 27.54 -39.29
C ALA A 885 -2.63 27.32 -40.42
N CYS A 886 -3.12 27.07 -41.64
CA CYS A 886 -2.30 26.82 -42.82
C CYS A 886 -1.32 27.98 -43.11
N ASN A 887 -1.82 29.22 -43.17
CA ASN A 887 -1.03 30.40 -43.54
C ASN A 887 0.03 30.79 -42.50
N ASN A 888 -0.17 30.51 -41.21
CA ASN A 888 0.82 30.84 -40.17
C ASN A 888 1.94 29.81 -40.03
N ILE A 889 1.75 28.56 -40.49
CA ILE A 889 2.76 27.50 -40.42
C ILE A 889 3.55 27.30 -41.72
N GLY A 890 3.21 28.02 -42.79
CA GLY A 890 3.77 27.85 -44.13
C GLY A 890 3.22 26.63 -44.89
N GLY A 891 1.95 26.30 -44.67
CA GLY A 891 1.23 25.30 -45.48
C GLY A 891 0.74 25.89 -46.81
N ALA A 892 0.25 25.02 -47.70
CA ALA A 892 -0.42 25.40 -48.94
C ALA A 892 -1.94 25.46 -48.72
N PHE A 893 -2.53 26.65 -48.83
CA PHE A 893 -3.98 26.82 -48.83
C PHE A 893 -4.48 27.05 -50.27
N ILE A 894 -5.12 26.03 -50.83
CA ILE A 894 -5.61 26.01 -52.21
C ILE A 894 -7.12 26.10 -52.17
N GLN A 895 -7.64 27.27 -52.56
CA GLN A 895 -9.08 27.46 -52.75
C GLN A 895 -9.46 27.06 -54.18
N ILE A 896 -10.46 26.21 -54.34
CA ILE A 896 -11.04 25.80 -55.62
C ILE A 896 -12.48 26.31 -55.67
N SER A 897 -12.73 27.28 -56.55
CA SER A 897 -14.04 27.88 -56.74
C SER A 897 -14.16 28.46 -58.15
N PRO A 898 -15.37 28.83 -58.62
CA PRO A 898 -15.54 29.37 -59.98
C PRO A 898 -14.78 30.68 -60.22
N ALA A 899 -14.42 31.42 -59.15
CA ALA A 899 -13.64 32.65 -59.21
C ALA A 899 -12.14 32.45 -58.93
N SER A 900 -11.71 31.24 -58.55
CA SER A 900 -10.31 30.92 -58.25
C SER A 900 -9.51 30.67 -59.54
N PRO A 901 -8.23 31.06 -59.61
CA PRO A 901 -7.33 30.63 -60.67
C PRO A 901 -6.92 29.16 -60.55
N ASN A 902 -7.15 28.50 -59.40
CA ASN A 902 -6.71 27.14 -59.14
C ASN A 902 -7.65 26.11 -59.81
N CYS A 903 -7.08 25.22 -60.63
CA CYS A 903 -7.75 24.09 -61.25
C CYS A 903 -7.05 22.78 -60.91
N ILE A 904 -7.85 21.72 -60.74
CA ILE A 904 -7.42 20.32 -60.85
C ILE A 904 -8.11 19.75 -62.09
N ASN A 905 -7.34 19.36 -63.09
CA ASN A 905 -7.88 18.70 -64.27
C ASN A 905 -8.37 17.29 -63.91
N VAL A 906 -9.68 17.05 -63.98
CA VAL A 906 -10.24 15.72 -63.70
C VAL A 906 -9.84 14.68 -64.76
N MET A 907 -9.52 15.10 -65.99
CA MET A 907 -9.07 14.25 -67.11
C MET A 907 -7.56 13.92 -67.07
N GLU A 908 -6.85 14.30 -66.02
CA GLU A 908 -5.40 14.09 -65.89
C GLU A 908 -5.07 12.68 -65.37
N ILE A 909 -4.29 11.91 -66.14
CA ILE A 909 -3.52 10.76 -65.64
C ILE A 909 -2.26 11.31 -64.99
N ARG A 910 -1.92 10.83 -63.79
CA ARG A 910 -0.86 11.38 -62.94
C ARG A 910 0.18 10.31 -62.66
N PRO A 911 1.49 10.63 -62.73
CA PRO A 911 2.54 9.64 -62.50
C PRO A 911 2.39 8.92 -61.16
N THR A 912 2.73 7.64 -61.14
CA THR A 912 2.95 6.88 -59.91
C THR A 912 4.43 6.53 -59.78
N ASP A 913 5.06 6.83 -58.64
CA ASP A 913 6.44 6.42 -58.39
C ASP A 913 6.48 4.92 -58.07
N ARG A 914 6.90 4.14 -59.06
CA ARG A 914 6.98 2.68 -58.94
C ARG A 914 8.34 2.21 -58.43
N THR A 915 9.35 3.07 -58.33
CA THR A 915 10.74 2.69 -58.03
C THR A 915 10.85 1.91 -56.72
N ALA A 916 10.20 2.38 -55.65
CA ALA A 916 10.14 1.70 -54.36
C ALA A 916 9.42 0.34 -54.43
N SER A 917 8.46 0.16 -55.34
CA SER A 917 7.76 -1.13 -55.52
C SER A 917 8.59 -2.10 -56.36
N GLU A 918 9.24 -1.63 -57.43
CA GLU A 918 10.10 -2.44 -58.29
C GLU A 918 11.35 -2.94 -57.56
N ILE A 919 11.93 -2.12 -56.68
CA ILE A 919 13.07 -2.49 -55.82
C ILE A 919 12.69 -3.54 -54.76
N LEU A 920 11.46 -3.48 -54.23
CA LEU A 920 11.01 -4.34 -53.11
C LEU A 920 10.33 -5.63 -53.55
N ASP A 921 9.49 -5.57 -54.60
CA ASP A 921 8.60 -6.66 -55.01
C ASP A 921 8.99 -7.29 -56.36
N GLY A 922 9.89 -6.64 -57.12
CA GLY A 922 10.27 -7.04 -58.47
C GLY A 922 9.24 -6.65 -59.53
N TYR A 923 9.27 -7.32 -60.68
CA TYR A 923 8.40 -6.98 -61.82
C TYR A 923 6.97 -7.50 -61.61
N THR A 924 6.05 -6.59 -61.29
CA THR A 924 4.62 -6.89 -61.13
C THR A 924 3.83 -6.73 -62.45
N VAL A 925 2.72 -7.46 -62.60
CA VAL A 925 1.85 -7.36 -63.78
C VAL A 925 1.22 -5.96 -63.85
N GLU A 926 1.62 -5.19 -64.86
CA GLU A 926 1.14 -3.83 -65.07
C GLU A 926 -0.36 -3.77 -65.37
N ARG A 927 -1.02 -2.79 -64.74
CA ARG A 927 -2.39 -2.39 -65.06
C ARG A 927 -2.33 -1.12 -65.90
N SER A 928 -3.25 -1.01 -66.86
CA SER A 928 -3.41 0.20 -67.68
C SER A 928 -3.85 1.38 -66.82
N GLU A 929 -3.03 2.43 -66.72
CA GLU A 929 -3.40 3.64 -65.96
C GLU A 929 -4.58 4.38 -66.61
N LEU A 930 -4.66 4.38 -67.95
CA LEU A 930 -5.82 4.89 -68.69
C LEU A 930 -7.11 4.18 -68.27
N ALA A 931 -7.10 2.85 -68.13
CA ALA A 931 -8.30 2.11 -67.72
C ALA A 931 -8.74 2.47 -66.28
N MET A 932 -7.78 2.62 -65.35
CA MET A 932 -8.07 3.08 -63.98
C MET A 932 -8.59 4.53 -63.97
N LYS A 933 -8.09 5.40 -64.85
CA LYS A 933 -8.56 6.78 -64.97
C LYS A 933 -9.96 6.89 -65.57
N ILE A 934 -10.27 6.09 -66.60
CA ILE A 934 -11.61 5.98 -67.16
C ILE A 934 -12.61 5.51 -66.10
N GLN A 935 -12.24 4.55 -65.25
CA GLN A 935 -13.07 4.15 -64.11
C GLN A 935 -13.33 5.31 -63.12
N SER A 936 -12.31 6.08 -62.73
CA SER A 936 -12.49 7.29 -61.90
C SER A 936 -13.41 8.33 -62.59
N LEU A 937 -13.28 8.50 -63.91
CA LEU A 937 -14.12 9.40 -64.69
C LEU A 937 -15.58 8.94 -64.78
N HIS A 938 -15.89 7.64 -64.85
CA HIS A 938 -17.27 7.15 -64.74
C HIS A 938 -17.90 7.52 -63.39
N ILE A 939 -17.13 7.56 -62.30
CA ILE A 939 -17.63 8.03 -60.99
C ILE A 939 -17.95 9.52 -61.06
N PHE A 940 -17.02 10.35 -61.55
CA PHE A 940 -17.23 11.79 -61.77
C PHE A 940 -18.46 12.08 -62.64
N PHE A 941 -18.62 11.37 -63.77
CA PHE A 941 -19.78 11.54 -64.64
C PHE A 941 -21.09 11.03 -64.03
N SER A 942 -21.05 10.05 -63.12
CA SER A 942 -22.22 9.65 -62.33
C SER A 942 -22.59 10.62 -61.20
N LEU A 943 -21.66 11.51 -60.80
CA LEU A 943 -21.96 12.66 -59.93
C LEU A 943 -22.53 13.84 -60.72
N LEU A 944 -22.04 14.05 -61.96
CA LEU A 944 -22.55 15.07 -62.88
C LEU A 944 -23.92 14.72 -63.49
N ILE A 945 -24.16 13.43 -63.75
CA ILE A 945 -25.36 12.88 -64.40
C ILE A 945 -25.84 11.68 -63.56
N PRO A 946 -26.66 11.89 -62.50
CA PRO A 946 -27.07 10.82 -61.59
C PRO A 946 -27.88 9.70 -62.26
N ASP A 947 -28.61 10.01 -63.33
CA ASP A 947 -29.48 9.10 -64.08
C ASP A 947 -28.85 8.63 -65.42
N LEU A 948 -27.51 8.54 -65.47
CA LEU A 948 -26.75 8.08 -66.62
C LEU A 948 -27.04 6.60 -66.95
N SER A 949 -27.67 6.34 -68.10
CA SER A 949 -28.09 5.01 -68.53
C SER A 949 -26.91 4.09 -68.90
N HIS A 950 -27.16 2.79 -69.04
CA HIS A 950 -26.14 1.83 -69.48
C HIS A 950 -25.61 2.10 -70.89
N GLU A 951 -26.48 2.58 -71.80
CA GLU A 951 -26.09 2.96 -73.16
C GLU A 951 -25.23 4.23 -73.16
N GLU A 952 -25.62 5.26 -72.40
CA GLU A 952 -24.82 6.47 -72.23
C GLU A 952 -23.47 6.19 -71.55
N LYS A 953 -23.41 5.26 -70.59
CA LYS A 953 -22.13 4.80 -70.00
C LYS A 953 -21.22 4.16 -71.04
N GLN A 954 -21.74 3.30 -71.91
CA GLN A 954 -20.94 2.68 -72.98
C GLN A 954 -20.46 3.69 -74.02
N LEU A 955 -21.30 4.67 -74.35
CA LEU A 955 -20.96 5.78 -75.26
C LEU A 955 -19.95 6.77 -74.65
N LEU A 956 -20.04 7.02 -73.34
CA LEU A 956 -19.07 7.81 -72.59
C LEU A 956 -17.71 7.10 -72.54
N ASP A 957 -17.69 5.79 -72.30
CA ASP A 957 -16.46 4.98 -72.28
C ASP A 957 -15.71 5.07 -73.63
N GLU A 958 -16.43 4.88 -74.74
CA GLU A 958 -15.89 5.04 -76.09
C GLU A 958 -15.38 6.47 -76.34
N ALA A 959 -16.17 7.49 -75.95
CA ALA A 959 -15.77 8.89 -76.10
C ALA A 959 -14.52 9.25 -75.28
N LEU A 960 -14.38 8.69 -74.06
CA LEU A 960 -13.20 8.85 -73.24
C LEU A 960 -11.97 8.24 -73.92
N VAL A 961 -12.04 6.98 -74.37
CA VAL A 961 -10.93 6.31 -75.08
C VAL A 961 -10.50 7.10 -76.31
N ILE A 962 -11.45 7.60 -77.12
CA ILE A 962 -11.16 8.45 -78.29
C ILE A 962 -10.45 9.76 -77.86
N THR A 963 -10.91 10.40 -76.77
CA THR A 963 -10.35 11.67 -76.29
C THR A 963 -8.88 11.53 -75.87
N TYR A 964 -8.50 10.44 -75.20
CA TYR A 964 -7.09 10.17 -74.87
C TYR A 964 -6.28 9.75 -76.11
N ALA A 965 -6.87 8.98 -77.02
CA ALA A 965 -6.20 8.57 -78.26
C ALA A 965 -5.83 9.78 -79.15
N GLU A 966 -6.63 10.85 -79.16
CA GLU A 966 -6.32 12.10 -79.87
C GLU A 966 -5.18 12.91 -79.23
N LYS A 967 -4.78 12.61 -77.99
CA LYS A 967 -3.53 13.08 -77.36
C LYS A 967 -2.38 12.08 -77.49
N GLY A 968 -2.56 10.99 -78.24
CA GLY A 968 -1.57 9.93 -78.41
C GLY A 968 -1.37 9.05 -77.17
N ILE A 969 -2.38 8.95 -76.31
CA ILE A 969 -2.41 8.15 -75.08
C ILE A 969 -3.35 6.94 -75.30
N THR A 970 -2.92 5.75 -74.88
CA THR A 970 -3.62 4.48 -75.12
C THR A 970 -3.65 3.62 -73.84
N HIS A 971 -4.12 2.37 -73.94
CA HIS A 971 -4.09 1.45 -72.82
C HIS A 971 -2.69 0.95 -72.44
N ASP A 972 -1.71 1.06 -73.33
CA ASP A 972 -0.30 0.80 -73.03
C ASP A 972 0.29 1.96 -72.19
N ASN A 973 0.84 1.64 -71.02
CA ASN A 973 1.45 2.62 -70.13
C ASN A 973 2.64 3.35 -70.79
N GLN A 974 3.37 2.71 -71.72
CA GLN A 974 4.47 3.36 -72.46
C GLN A 974 3.98 4.52 -73.34
N SER A 975 2.69 4.55 -73.70
CA SER A 975 2.11 5.65 -74.45
C SER A 975 1.84 6.92 -73.63
N LEU A 976 2.06 6.90 -72.31
CA LEU A 976 1.92 8.09 -71.45
C LEU A 976 3.12 9.04 -71.55
N GLU A 977 4.33 8.52 -71.77
CA GLU A 977 5.55 9.35 -71.83
C GLU A 977 5.60 10.21 -73.10
N ASP A 978 6.15 11.41 -72.96
CA ASP A 978 6.50 12.28 -74.08
C ASP A 978 7.83 11.82 -74.72
N SER A 979 7.79 11.55 -76.02
CA SER A 979 8.98 11.16 -76.80
C SER A 979 10.03 12.24 -76.88
N ASP A 980 9.61 13.50 -76.77
CA ASP A 980 10.49 14.66 -76.90
C ASP A 980 11.05 15.10 -75.54
N ASN A 981 10.40 14.68 -74.43
CA ASN A 981 10.79 14.99 -73.05
C ASN A 981 10.74 13.73 -72.15
N PRO A 982 11.73 12.81 -72.25
CA PRO A 982 11.76 11.57 -71.48
C PRO A 982 11.60 11.79 -69.96
N GLY A 983 10.73 10.99 -69.33
CA GLY A 983 10.38 11.15 -67.91
C GLY A 983 9.31 12.22 -67.62
N GLN A 984 8.70 12.84 -68.64
CA GLN A 984 7.47 13.63 -68.53
C GLN A 984 6.31 12.93 -69.23
N TYR A 985 5.09 13.16 -68.75
CA TYR A 985 3.88 12.67 -69.41
C TYR A 985 3.41 13.65 -70.50
N LYS A 986 2.82 13.11 -71.56
CA LYS A 986 2.18 13.87 -72.65
C LYS A 986 1.09 14.81 -72.14
N ASP A 987 0.74 15.79 -72.98
CA ASP A 987 -0.29 16.76 -72.67
C ASP A 987 -1.67 16.10 -72.46
N MET A 988 -2.15 16.12 -71.22
CA MET A 988 -3.39 15.45 -70.83
C MET A 988 -4.61 16.19 -71.41
N PRO A 989 -5.67 15.46 -71.83
CA PRO A 989 -6.90 16.09 -72.28
C PRO A 989 -7.58 16.86 -71.15
N ILE A 990 -8.44 17.80 -71.52
CA ILE A 990 -9.34 18.54 -70.63
C ILE A 990 -10.81 18.21 -70.97
N LEU A 991 -11.76 18.65 -70.13
CA LEU A 991 -13.18 18.38 -70.34
C LEU A 991 -13.73 18.92 -71.68
N GLY A 992 -13.08 19.94 -72.25
CA GLY A 992 -13.38 20.50 -73.57
C GLY A 992 -13.07 19.55 -74.73
N ASP A 993 -11.95 18.83 -74.69
CA ASP A 993 -11.62 17.82 -75.72
C ASP A 993 -12.71 16.72 -75.74
N LEU A 994 -13.11 16.24 -74.56
CA LEU A 994 -14.18 15.26 -74.41
C LEU A 994 -15.55 15.80 -74.86
N HIS A 995 -15.85 17.07 -74.59
CA HIS A 995 -17.06 17.72 -75.07
C HIS A 995 -17.10 17.77 -76.61
N GLU A 996 -15.99 18.08 -77.27
CA GLU A 996 -15.90 18.03 -78.74
C GLU A 996 -16.09 16.61 -79.28
N VAL A 997 -15.53 15.57 -78.64
CA VAL A 997 -15.76 14.17 -79.01
C VAL A 997 -17.22 13.77 -78.83
N LEU A 998 -17.85 14.11 -77.70
CA LEU A 998 -19.26 13.82 -77.40
C LEU A 998 -20.23 14.56 -78.35
N LEU A 999 -19.83 15.67 -78.97
CA LEU A 999 -20.65 16.38 -79.96
C LEU A 999 -20.71 15.67 -81.33
N ARG A 1000 -19.81 14.71 -81.61
CA ARG A 1000 -19.70 14.01 -82.92
C ARG A 1000 -20.79 12.96 -83.14
N LYS A 1001 -21.29 12.35 -82.06
CA LYS A 1001 -22.41 11.38 -82.09
C LYS A 1001 -23.70 12.05 -81.64
N ARG A 1002 -24.83 11.71 -82.28
CA ARG A 1002 -26.13 12.32 -81.97
C ARG A 1002 -26.68 11.81 -80.63
N GLU A 1003 -26.33 10.58 -80.31
CA GLU A 1003 -26.69 9.80 -79.13
C GLU A 1003 -26.06 10.44 -77.88
N CYS A 1004 -24.79 10.85 -77.98
CA CYS A 1004 -24.03 11.52 -76.93
C CYS A 1004 -24.48 12.97 -76.62
N ARG A 1005 -25.39 13.55 -77.40
CA ARG A 1005 -25.73 14.98 -77.34
C ARG A 1005 -26.26 15.42 -75.98
N ARG A 1006 -26.96 14.54 -75.25
CA ARG A 1006 -27.42 14.80 -73.87
C ARG A 1006 -26.24 15.03 -72.91
N MET A 1007 -25.26 14.12 -72.92
CA MET A 1007 -24.06 14.22 -72.08
C MET A 1007 -23.25 15.47 -72.42
N ALA A 1008 -23.06 15.77 -73.72
CA ALA A 1008 -22.39 16.99 -74.18
C ALA A 1008 -23.09 18.26 -73.64
N ASN A 1009 -24.42 18.36 -73.78
CA ASN A 1009 -25.18 19.52 -73.32
C ASN A 1009 -25.08 19.75 -71.79
N ILE A 1010 -24.94 18.69 -70.98
CA ILE A 1010 -24.74 18.81 -69.52
C ILE A 1010 -23.28 19.20 -69.22
N LEU A 1011 -22.32 18.52 -69.84
CA LEU A 1011 -20.88 18.80 -69.69
C LEU A 1011 -20.50 20.22 -70.11
N ASN A 1012 -21.19 20.80 -71.08
CA ASN A 1012 -21.02 22.19 -71.53
C ASN A 1012 -21.02 23.21 -70.36
N ARG A 1013 -21.72 22.94 -69.25
CA ARG A 1013 -21.69 23.81 -68.05
C ARG A 1013 -20.30 23.90 -67.40
N LEU A 1014 -19.52 22.82 -67.44
CA LEU A 1014 -18.14 22.75 -66.94
C LEU A 1014 -17.08 23.19 -67.97
N VAL A 1015 -17.48 23.41 -69.23
CA VAL A 1015 -16.57 23.66 -70.37
C VAL A 1015 -16.67 25.09 -70.89
N HIS A 1016 -17.89 25.63 -71.00
CA HIS A 1016 -18.17 27.00 -71.45
C HIS A 1016 -19.17 27.76 -70.54
N GLY A 1017 -19.68 27.11 -69.48
CA GLY A 1017 -20.68 27.68 -68.57
C GLY A 1017 -20.10 28.27 -67.29
N SER A 1018 -20.95 28.42 -66.27
CA SER A 1018 -20.62 29.05 -64.98
C SER A 1018 -19.61 28.28 -64.10
N ALA A 1019 -19.16 27.10 -64.55
CA ALA A 1019 -18.15 26.29 -63.90
C ALA A 1019 -16.97 25.93 -64.84
N ALA A 1020 -16.73 26.75 -65.88
CA ALA A 1020 -15.66 26.57 -66.86
C ALA A 1020 -14.23 26.49 -66.25
N THR A 1021 -14.05 26.86 -64.99
CA THR A 1021 -12.78 26.72 -64.24
C THR A 1021 -12.28 25.27 -64.19
N PHE A 1022 -13.16 24.27 -64.22
CA PHE A 1022 -12.78 22.84 -64.30
C PHE A 1022 -12.21 22.41 -65.66
N ASN A 1023 -12.33 23.25 -66.71
CA ASN A 1023 -11.82 22.97 -68.05
C ASN A 1023 -10.46 23.63 -68.30
N GLN A 1024 -9.51 23.36 -67.40
CA GLN A 1024 -8.14 23.85 -67.48
C GLN A 1024 -7.17 22.75 -67.03
N LYS A 1025 -5.88 22.88 -67.36
CA LYS A 1025 -4.82 22.00 -66.86
C LYS A 1025 -4.64 22.17 -65.35
N THR A 1026 -4.16 21.13 -64.66
CA THR A 1026 -3.84 21.23 -63.23
C THR A 1026 -2.73 22.25 -63.02
N ASN A 1027 -2.93 23.19 -62.10
CA ASN A 1027 -1.96 24.23 -61.73
C ASN A 1027 -1.73 24.31 -60.21
N VAL A 1028 -2.17 23.27 -59.49
CA VAL A 1028 -2.09 23.14 -58.04
C VAL A 1028 -0.90 22.24 -57.66
N ASP A 1029 -0.04 22.72 -56.77
CA ASP A 1029 1.02 21.90 -56.17
C ASP A 1029 0.58 21.28 -54.83
N LEU A 1030 0.95 20.00 -54.64
CA LEU A 1030 0.71 19.21 -53.44
C LEU A 1030 2.03 18.82 -52.71
N SER A 1031 3.18 19.42 -53.05
CA SER A 1031 4.48 19.10 -52.44
C SER A 1031 4.58 19.46 -50.94
N ASN A 1032 3.77 20.40 -50.47
CA ASN A 1032 3.84 20.90 -49.08
C ASN A 1032 3.46 19.81 -48.07
N LYS A 1033 4.10 19.83 -46.89
CA LYS A 1033 3.79 18.92 -45.77
C LYS A 1033 2.45 19.23 -45.07
N TYR A 1034 1.87 20.41 -45.30
CA TYR A 1034 0.50 20.74 -44.86
C TYR A 1034 -0.25 21.37 -46.02
N VAL A 1035 -1.30 20.70 -46.51
CA VAL A 1035 -2.12 21.15 -47.63
C VAL A 1035 -3.58 21.22 -47.20
N VAL A 1036 -4.26 22.30 -47.55
CA VAL A 1036 -5.71 22.45 -47.39
C VAL A 1036 -6.31 22.74 -48.77
N LEU A 1037 -7.27 21.93 -49.18
CA LEU A 1037 -8.11 22.13 -50.35
C LEU A 1037 -9.48 22.64 -49.88
N ASP A 1038 -9.69 23.94 -49.95
CA ASP A 1038 -10.98 24.59 -49.69
C ASP A 1038 -11.82 24.53 -50.96
N ILE A 1039 -12.92 23.79 -50.90
CA ILE A 1039 -13.88 23.64 -52.01
C ILE A 1039 -15.25 24.25 -51.65
N SER A 1040 -15.34 24.97 -50.53
CA SER A 1040 -16.61 25.35 -49.89
C SER A 1040 -17.40 26.47 -50.60
N GLU A 1041 -16.82 27.10 -51.62
CA GLU A 1041 -17.52 28.02 -52.52
C GLU A 1041 -18.23 27.31 -53.70
N LEU A 1042 -17.99 26.01 -53.93
CA LEU A 1042 -18.61 25.24 -55.01
C LEU A 1042 -20.04 24.79 -54.68
N SER A 1043 -20.90 25.70 -54.19
CA SER A 1043 -22.23 25.36 -53.64
C SER A 1043 -23.15 24.54 -54.55
N GLY A 1044 -23.03 24.69 -55.88
CA GLY A 1044 -23.78 23.89 -56.87
C GLY A 1044 -23.04 22.66 -57.44
N ASP A 1045 -21.75 22.51 -57.14
CA ASP A 1045 -20.86 21.48 -57.70
C ASP A 1045 -20.06 20.73 -56.61
N LEU A 1046 -20.46 20.87 -55.34
CA LEU A 1046 -19.65 20.53 -54.18
C LEU A 1046 -19.20 19.07 -54.18
N LEU A 1047 -20.07 18.17 -54.61
CA LEU A 1047 -19.79 16.73 -54.73
C LEU A 1047 -18.74 16.43 -55.81
N LEU A 1048 -18.75 17.16 -56.93
CA LEU A 1048 -17.76 17.04 -57.99
C LEU A 1048 -16.42 17.61 -57.50
N GLY A 1049 -16.43 18.79 -56.86
CA GLY A 1049 -15.23 19.37 -56.25
C GLY A 1049 -14.61 18.45 -55.18
N MET A 1050 -15.44 17.81 -54.36
CA MET A 1050 -15.00 16.90 -53.30
C MET A 1050 -14.44 15.59 -53.86
N PHE A 1051 -15.05 15.04 -54.92
CA PHE A 1051 -14.51 13.89 -55.64
C PHE A 1051 -13.18 14.23 -56.35
N VAL A 1052 -13.10 15.37 -57.05
CA VAL A 1052 -11.88 15.81 -57.76
C VAL A 1052 -10.73 16.08 -56.80
N ALA A 1053 -10.99 16.75 -55.67
CA ALA A 1053 -9.99 16.93 -54.61
C ALA A 1053 -9.53 15.59 -54.02
N LEU A 1054 -10.45 14.64 -53.82
CA LEU A 1054 -10.13 13.31 -53.29
C LEU A 1054 -9.35 12.44 -54.28
N ASP A 1055 -9.70 12.42 -55.57
CA ASP A 1055 -8.96 11.72 -56.64
C ASP A 1055 -7.53 12.28 -56.79
N PHE A 1056 -7.37 13.61 -56.68
CA PHE A 1056 -6.07 14.26 -56.77
C PHE A 1056 -5.17 13.96 -55.56
N VAL A 1057 -5.70 14.12 -54.35
CA VAL A 1057 -4.98 13.80 -53.11
C VAL A 1057 -4.70 12.29 -53.01
N TRP A 1058 -5.61 11.43 -53.45
CA TRP A 1058 -5.39 9.98 -53.48
C TRP A 1058 -4.38 9.55 -54.54
N ALA A 1059 -4.34 10.20 -55.71
CA ALA A 1059 -3.25 10.03 -56.67
C ALA A 1059 -1.90 10.39 -56.04
N LYS A 1060 -1.79 11.60 -55.45
CA LYS A 1060 -0.57 12.04 -54.75
C LYS A 1060 -0.16 11.11 -53.63
N ALA A 1061 -1.13 10.59 -52.87
CA ALA A 1061 -0.88 9.68 -51.77
C ALA A 1061 -0.36 8.29 -52.20
N LYS A 1062 -0.54 7.89 -53.47
CA LYS A 1062 -0.05 6.62 -54.01
C LYS A 1062 1.37 6.66 -54.58
N GLU A 1063 1.99 7.84 -54.70
CA GLU A 1063 3.36 7.98 -55.24
C GLU A 1063 4.39 7.18 -54.40
N ASP A 1064 4.86 7.71 -53.27
CA ASP A 1064 5.84 7.00 -52.42
C ASP A 1064 5.14 6.21 -51.31
N ARG A 1065 5.10 4.88 -51.42
CA ARG A 1065 4.49 3.99 -50.41
C ARG A 1065 5.21 3.92 -49.06
N THR A 1066 6.42 4.48 -48.95
CA THR A 1066 7.27 4.43 -47.74
C THR A 1066 7.08 5.64 -46.82
N VAL A 1067 6.58 6.77 -47.33
CA VAL A 1067 6.38 8.01 -46.57
C VAL A 1067 5.04 8.03 -45.84
N GLU A 1068 5.05 8.39 -44.56
CA GLU A 1068 3.84 8.59 -43.76
C GLU A 1068 3.01 9.80 -44.26
N LYS A 1069 1.70 9.57 -44.46
CA LYS A 1069 0.75 10.60 -44.94
C LYS A 1069 -0.65 10.45 -44.35
N ALA A 1070 -1.39 11.55 -44.20
CA ALA A 1070 -2.75 11.56 -43.68
C ALA A 1070 -3.69 12.38 -44.58
N ILE A 1071 -4.78 11.76 -45.04
CA ILE A 1071 -5.86 12.41 -45.79
C ILE A 1071 -7.03 12.66 -44.83
N PHE A 1072 -7.27 13.92 -44.51
CA PHE A 1072 -8.42 14.37 -43.73
C PHE A 1072 -9.57 14.76 -44.69
N VAL A 1073 -10.73 14.13 -44.52
CA VAL A 1073 -11.96 14.40 -45.26
C VAL A 1073 -13.02 14.88 -44.28
N ASP A 1074 -13.24 16.19 -44.20
CA ASP A 1074 -14.36 16.73 -43.41
C ASP A 1074 -15.69 16.47 -44.14
N GLU A 1075 -16.79 16.39 -43.39
CA GLU A 1075 -18.15 16.07 -43.87
C GLU A 1075 -18.24 14.89 -44.87
N ALA A 1076 -17.51 13.81 -44.60
CA ALA A 1076 -17.36 12.67 -45.51
C ALA A 1076 -18.67 11.97 -45.91
N TRP A 1077 -19.75 12.14 -45.14
CA TRP A 1077 -21.09 11.65 -45.46
C TRP A 1077 -21.64 12.20 -46.79
N LYS A 1078 -21.22 13.40 -47.21
CA LYS A 1078 -21.70 14.03 -48.45
C LYS A 1078 -21.44 13.17 -49.69
N LEU A 1079 -20.26 12.53 -49.79
CA LEU A 1079 -19.96 11.56 -50.84
C LEU A 1079 -20.66 10.21 -50.62
N LEU A 1080 -20.81 9.77 -49.37
CA LEU A 1080 -21.43 8.47 -49.03
C LEU A 1080 -22.93 8.41 -49.34
N VAL A 1081 -23.67 9.52 -49.20
CA VAL A 1081 -25.12 9.56 -49.40
C VAL A 1081 -25.50 9.89 -50.84
N SER A 1082 -24.70 10.70 -51.53
CA SER A 1082 -25.10 11.26 -52.83
C SER A 1082 -24.96 10.30 -54.01
N ASN A 1083 -24.00 9.36 -53.97
CA ASN A 1083 -23.76 8.44 -55.09
C ASN A 1083 -23.06 7.16 -54.61
N GLU A 1084 -23.58 6.02 -55.06
CA GLU A 1084 -23.10 4.68 -54.69
C GLU A 1084 -21.64 4.43 -55.06
N LEU A 1085 -21.21 4.82 -56.27
CA LEU A 1085 -19.84 4.62 -56.75
C LEU A 1085 -18.86 5.54 -56.02
N ALA A 1086 -19.25 6.78 -55.74
CA ALA A 1086 -18.43 7.72 -54.95
C ALA A 1086 -18.25 7.25 -53.50
N GLY A 1087 -19.31 6.70 -52.89
CA GLY A 1087 -19.24 6.10 -51.56
C GLY A 1087 -18.42 4.80 -51.52
N GLU A 1088 -18.48 3.97 -52.57
CA GLU A 1088 -17.64 2.76 -52.68
C GLU A 1088 -16.15 3.09 -52.94
N TYR A 1089 -15.85 4.14 -53.70
CA TYR A 1089 -14.48 4.67 -53.89
C TYR A 1089 -13.87 5.21 -52.59
N LEU A 1090 -14.63 6.00 -51.82
CA LEU A 1090 -14.17 6.45 -50.50
C LEU A 1090 -13.92 5.26 -49.55
N LEU A 1091 -14.80 4.25 -49.57
CA LEU A 1091 -14.61 3.00 -48.82
C LEU A 1091 -13.39 2.18 -49.31
N GLU A 1092 -13.06 2.22 -50.60
CA GLU A 1092 -11.85 1.58 -51.14
C GLU A 1092 -10.59 2.26 -50.62
N ILE A 1093 -10.53 3.60 -50.61
CA ILE A 1093 -9.41 4.36 -50.00
C ILE A 1093 -9.20 3.90 -48.55
N PHE A 1094 -10.26 3.84 -47.73
CA PHE A 1094 -10.15 3.36 -46.34
C PHE A 1094 -9.65 1.92 -46.21
N LYS A 1095 -9.93 1.02 -47.17
CA LYS A 1095 -9.38 -0.35 -47.16
C LYS A 1095 -7.91 -0.41 -47.57
N VAL A 1096 -7.52 0.40 -48.57
CA VAL A 1096 -6.26 0.22 -49.31
C VAL A 1096 -5.14 1.16 -48.85
N ILE A 1097 -5.46 2.34 -48.30
CA ILE A 1097 -4.48 3.40 -47.96
C ILE A 1097 -3.31 2.94 -47.06
N ARG A 1098 -3.53 1.95 -46.20
CA ARG A 1098 -2.46 1.34 -45.36
C ARG A 1098 -1.30 0.78 -46.21
N ALA A 1099 -1.58 0.24 -47.40
CA ALA A 1099 -0.55 -0.32 -48.29
C ALA A 1099 0.36 0.75 -48.91
N TYR A 1100 -0.06 2.02 -48.86
CA TYR A 1100 0.68 3.18 -49.35
C TYR A 1100 1.21 4.06 -48.20
N GLY A 1101 1.46 3.48 -47.02
CA GLY A 1101 1.99 4.21 -45.86
C GLY A 1101 1.04 5.27 -45.27
N GLY A 1102 -0.26 5.22 -45.61
CA GLY A 1102 -1.20 6.29 -45.33
C GLY A 1102 -2.26 6.02 -44.26
N SER A 1103 -2.84 7.11 -43.78
CA SER A 1103 -4.05 7.18 -42.96
C SER A 1103 -5.16 7.90 -43.71
N ALA A 1104 -6.37 7.33 -43.72
CA ALA A 1104 -7.60 8.04 -44.06
C ALA A 1104 -8.32 8.45 -42.77
N ILE A 1105 -8.67 9.73 -42.66
CA ILE A 1105 -9.32 10.32 -41.50
C ILE A 1105 -10.60 11.01 -41.97
N CYS A 1106 -11.77 10.54 -41.54
CA CYS A 1106 -13.05 11.18 -41.86
C CYS A 1106 -13.67 11.85 -40.65
N ALA A 1107 -14.43 12.92 -40.90
CA ALA A 1107 -15.39 13.47 -39.94
C ALA A 1107 -16.81 13.43 -40.50
N THR A 1108 -17.80 13.23 -39.62
CA THR A 1108 -19.22 13.34 -39.94
C THR A 1108 -20.01 13.95 -38.78
N GLN A 1109 -21.09 14.68 -39.10
CA GLN A 1109 -22.01 15.27 -38.11
C GLN A 1109 -23.11 14.28 -37.76
N ASP A 1110 -23.85 13.85 -38.79
CA ASP A 1110 -25.04 13.03 -38.72
C ASP A 1110 -24.67 11.56 -39.00
N LEU A 1111 -25.19 10.66 -38.17
CA LEU A 1111 -24.99 9.22 -38.31
C LEU A 1111 -26.10 8.50 -39.06
N VAL A 1112 -27.31 9.05 -39.09
CA VAL A 1112 -28.43 8.49 -39.85
C VAL A 1112 -28.11 8.58 -41.35
N ASP A 1113 -27.62 9.73 -41.80
CA ASP A 1113 -27.12 9.94 -43.16
C ASP A 1113 -25.89 9.06 -43.44
N PHE A 1114 -24.92 9.01 -42.52
CA PHE A 1114 -23.73 8.15 -42.66
C PHE A 1114 -24.07 6.65 -42.81
N PHE A 1115 -25.24 6.21 -42.33
CA PHE A 1115 -25.77 4.86 -42.49
C PHE A 1115 -26.94 4.72 -43.48
N ALA A 1116 -27.29 5.75 -44.27
CA ALA A 1116 -28.48 5.71 -45.11
C ALA A 1116 -28.38 4.71 -46.29
N LEU A 1117 -27.29 4.73 -47.06
CA LEU A 1117 -27.18 3.87 -48.26
C LEU A 1117 -26.87 2.40 -47.94
N LYS A 1118 -27.47 1.50 -48.73
CA LYS A 1118 -27.31 0.03 -48.66
C LYS A 1118 -27.47 -0.54 -47.24
N GLY A 1119 -28.39 0.00 -46.42
CA GLY A 1119 -28.58 -0.43 -45.03
C GLY A 1119 -27.36 -0.16 -44.13
N GLY A 1120 -26.65 0.94 -44.41
CA GLY A 1120 -25.44 1.36 -43.72
C GLY A 1120 -24.15 0.69 -44.19
N LYS A 1121 -24.19 -0.20 -45.19
CA LYS A 1121 -23.03 -1.01 -45.61
C LYS A 1121 -21.77 -0.16 -45.91
N LEU A 1122 -21.92 1.04 -46.46
CA LEU A 1122 -20.78 1.91 -46.82
C LEU A 1122 -20.16 2.58 -45.58
N GLY A 1123 -20.97 3.29 -44.77
CA GLY A 1123 -20.52 3.92 -43.53
C GLY A 1123 -19.99 2.91 -42.51
N ARG A 1124 -20.69 1.78 -42.31
CA ARG A 1124 -20.21 0.63 -41.52
C ARG A 1124 -18.88 0.09 -42.06
N GLY A 1125 -18.74 0.03 -43.38
CA GLY A 1125 -17.47 -0.31 -44.03
C GLY A 1125 -16.33 0.61 -43.62
N ILE A 1126 -16.56 1.93 -43.60
CA ILE A 1126 -15.56 2.93 -43.19
C ILE A 1126 -15.27 2.83 -41.69
N LEU A 1127 -16.27 2.68 -40.81
CA LEU A 1127 -16.04 2.48 -39.37
C LEU A 1127 -15.25 1.20 -39.09
N ASN A 1128 -15.52 0.11 -39.80
CA ASN A 1128 -14.78 -1.14 -39.63
C ASN A 1128 -13.34 -1.07 -40.18
N ASN A 1129 -13.10 -0.24 -41.20
CA ASN A 1129 -11.74 0.03 -41.72
C ASN A 1129 -11.04 1.21 -41.03
N SER A 1130 -11.72 1.96 -40.15
CA SER A 1130 -11.14 3.01 -39.30
C SER A 1130 -10.75 2.41 -37.95
N LYS A 1131 -9.48 2.09 -37.72
CA LYS A 1131 -9.13 1.32 -36.51
C LYS A 1131 -9.42 2.08 -35.22
N THR A 1132 -9.17 3.38 -35.22
CA THR A 1132 -9.49 4.31 -34.13
C THR A 1132 -10.82 5.00 -34.44
N LYS A 1133 -11.70 5.15 -33.45
CA LYS A 1133 -12.83 6.08 -33.51
C LYS A 1133 -12.65 7.17 -32.46
N ILE A 1134 -13.05 8.39 -32.77
CA ILE A 1134 -13.12 9.51 -31.82
C ILE A 1134 -14.57 9.98 -31.80
N ILE A 1135 -15.26 9.76 -30.69
CA ILE A 1135 -16.67 10.12 -30.49
C ILE A 1135 -16.73 11.31 -29.55
N LEU A 1136 -16.97 12.50 -30.10
CA LEU A 1136 -17.20 13.72 -29.32
C LEU A 1136 -18.64 13.73 -28.79
N ASN A 1137 -19.12 14.87 -28.29
CA ASN A 1137 -20.52 14.99 -27.87
C ASN A 1137 -21.49 14.66 -29.03
N MET A 1138 -22.57 13.94 -28.71
CA MET A 1138 -23.65 13.57 -29.64
C MET A 1138 -25.01 13.74 -28.97
N GLU A 1139 -26.09 13.82 -29.76
CA GLU A 1139 -27.46 13.76 -29.21
C GLU A 1139 -27.73 12.38 -28.58
N PRO A 1140 -28.61 12.25 -27.55
CA PRO A 1140 -28.85 10.98 -26.86
C PRO A 1140 -29.31 9.84 -27.79
N SER A 1141 -30.07 10.15 -28.84
CA SER A 1141 -30.49 9.19 -29.86
C SER A 1141 -29.34 8.70 -30.74
N GLU A 1142 -28.40 9.57 -31.07
CA GLU A 1142 -27.19 9.23 -31.82
C GLU A 1142 -26.19 8.44 -30.97
N ALA A 1143 -26.01 8.82 -29.70
CA ALA A 1143 -25.19 8.08 -28.75
C ALA A 1143 -25.69 6.64 -28.58
N GLU A 1144 -27.02 6.44 -28.56
CA GLU A 1144 -27.68 5.12 -28.48
C GLU A 1144 -27.61 4.32 -29.80
N ASN A 1145 -27.39 4.98 -30.95
CA ASN A 1145 -27.08 4.32 -32.22
C ASN A 1145 -25.61 3.88 -32.27
N ILE A 1146 -24.68 4.75 -31.85
CA ILE A 1146 -23.25 4.41 -31.71
C ILE A 1146 -23.03 3.28 -30.70
N ARG A 1147 -23.78 3.28 -29.59
CA ARG A 1147 -23.71 2.22 -28.58
C ARG A 1147 -23.91 0.83 -29.20
N LYS A 1148 -24.87 0.69 -30.12
CA LYS A 1148 -25.18 -0.57 -30.82
C LYS A 1148 -24.16 -0.93 -31.90
N GLU A 1149 -23.56 0.06 -32.57
CA GLU A 1149 -22.61 -0.18 -33.66
C GLU A 1149 -21.17 -0.43 -33.17
N LEU A 1150 -20.81 0.11 -31.99
CA LEU A 1150 -19.48 -0.02 -31.39
C LEU A 1150 -19.44 -0.89 -30.12
N ASP A 1151 -20.57 -1.51 -29.74
CA ASP A 1151 -20.74 -2.34 -28.53
C ASP A 1151 -20.31 -1.62 -27.23
N LEU A 1152 -20.75 -0.37 -27.07
CA LEU A 1152 -20.44 0.43 -25.87
C LEU A 1152 -21.41 0.13 -24.73
N SER A 1153 -20.99 0.41 -23.50
CA SER A 1153 -21.89 0.37 -22.35
C SER A 1153 -22.90 1.53 -22.33
N GLU A 1154 -24.00 1.32 -21.61
CA GLU A 1154 -24.99 2.37 -21.27
C GLU A 1154 -24.31 3.62 -20.64
N ALA A 1155 -23.28 3.40 -19.80
CA ALA A 1155 -22.56 4.47 -19.11
C ALA A 1155 -21.68 5.30 -20.07
N GLU A 1156 -21.07 4.68 -21.07
CA GLU A 1156 -20.29 5.39 -22.10
C GLU A 1156 -21.20 6.18 -23.04
N ALA A 1157 -22.34 5.61 -23.45
CA ALA A 1157 -23.32 6.34 -24.25
C ALA A 1157 -23.93 7.54 -23.50
N MET A 1158 -24.26 7.37 -22.21
CA MET A 1158 -24.67 8.48 -21.33
C MET A 1158 -23.55 9.52 -21.11
N SER A 1159 -22.29 9.12 -21.20
CA SER A 1159 -21.15 10.04 -21.11
C SER A 1159 -20.97 10.83 -22.41
N ILE A 1160 -21.05 10.17 -23.57
CA ILE A 1160 -21.05 10.78 -24.91
C ILE A 1160 -22.13 11.87 -25.02
N ALA A 1161 -23.35 11.56 -24.60
CA ALA A 1161 -24.48 12.50 -24.57
C ALA A 1161 -24.28 13.70 -23.61
N ARG A 1162 -23.25 13.69 -22.76
CA ARG A 1162 -22.96 14.72 -21.74
C ARG A 1162 -21.55 15.32 -21.86
N PHE A 1163 -20.79 15.00 -22.90
CA PHE A 1163 -19.46 15.57 -23.10
C PHE A 1163 -19.53 17.08 -23.35
N GLU A 1164 -18.73 17.84 -22.60
CA GLU A 1164 -18.45 19.24 -22.88
C GLU A 1164 -17.57 19.35 -24.15
N ARG A 1165 -17.68 20.47 -24.88
CA ARG A 1165 -16.86 20.72 -26.07
C ARG A 1165 -15.37 20.62 -25.75
N GLY A 1166 -14.67 19.71 -26.42
CA GLY A 1166 -13.26 19.37 -26.14
C GLY A 1166 -13.08 18.09 -25.31
N THR A 1167 -14.15 17.50 -24.76
CA THR A 1167 -14.14 16.10 -24.29
C THR A 1167 -14.61 15.17 -25.42
N GLY A 1168 -14.04 13.97 -25.50
CA GLY A 1168 -14.52 12.88 -26.34
C GLY A 1168 -14.11 11.50 -25.83
N LEU A 1169 -14.59 10.44 -26.49
CA LEU A 1169 -14.20 9.05 -26.27
C LEU A 1169 -13.31 8.60 -27.44
N ILE A 1170 -12.11 8.11 -27.17
CA ILE A 1170 -11.27 7.42 -28.16
C ILE A 1170 -11.49 5.91 -27.98
N SER A 1171 -11.96 5.24 -29.03
CA SER A 1171 -12.23 3.80 -29.05
C SER A 1171 -11.29 3.08 -30.00
N THR A 1172 -10.49 2.14 -29.48
CA THR A 1172 -9.46 1.40 -30.22
C THR A 1172 -9.25 0.00 -29.63
N ASN A 1173 -9.19 -1.04 -30.47
CA ASN A 1173 -8.92 -2.43 -30.02
C ASN A 1173 -9.88 -2.95 -28.90
N SER A 1174 -11.13 -2.48 -28.89
CA SER A 1174 -12.13 -2.75 -27.84
C SER A 1174 -11.83 -2.10 -26.47
N ASN A 1175 -10.83 -1.22 -26.41
CA ASN A 1175 -10.60 -0.31 -25.29
C ASN A 1175 -11.23 1.05 -25.61
N ASN A 1176 -11.88 1.67 -24.62
CA ASN A 1176 -12.52 2.98 -24.73
C ASN A 1176 -11.93 3.91 -23.67
N LEU A 1177 -11.49 5.10 -24.07
CA LEU A 1177 -10.79 6.06 -23.22
C LEU A 1177 -11.44 7.44 -23.34
N ILE A 1178 -11.92 8.02 -22.23
CA ILE A 1178 -12.45 9.39 -22.25
C ILE A 1178 -11.26 10.36 -22.20
N VAL A 1179 -11.19 11.30 -23.14
CA VAL A 1179 -10.06 12.21 -23.34
C VAL A 1179 -10.55 13.66 -23.41
N ASP A 1180 -9.82 14.55 -22.73
CA ASP A 1180 -9.94 15.99 -22.82
C ASP A 1180 -8.82 16.52 -23.74
N PHE A 1181 -9.21 17.02 -24.91
CA PHE A 1181 -8.32 17.36 -26.02
C PHE A 1181 -7.55 18.67 -25.77
N LYS A 1182 -6.35 18.54 -25.17
CA LYS A 1182 -5.50 19.69 -24.82
C LYS A 1182 -4.70 20.22 -26.02
N ALA A 1183 -4.94 21.48 -26.35
CA ALA A 1183 -4.11 22.32 -27.21
C ALA A 1183 -3.32 23.35 -26.38
N SER A 1184 -2.08 23.63 -26.76
CA SER A 1184 -1.33 24.78 -26.24
C SER A 1184 -2.00 26.10 -26.68
N GLN A 1185 -1.71 27.22 -26.01
CA GLN A 1185 -2.28 28.52 -26.40
C GLN A 1185 -1.99 28.88 -27.86
N LEU A 1186 -0.79 28.53 -28.37
CA LEU A 1186 -0.42 28.74 -29.77
C LEU A 1186 -1.29 27.90 -30.72
N GLU A 1187 -1.45 26.60 -30.46
CA GLU A 1187 -2.31 25.75 -31.26
C GLU A 1187 -3.77 26.21 -31.20
N LYS A 1188 -4.26 26.56 -30.01
CA LYS A 1188 -5.62 27.09 -29.80
C LYS A 1188 -5.84 28.37 -30.60
N ASP A 1189 -4.93 29.33 -30.54
CA ASP A 1189 -5.00 30.58 -31.32
C ASP A 1189 -4.98 30.33 -32.84
N LEU A 1190 -4.33 29.26 -33.30
CA LEU A 1190 -4.27 28.89 -34.71
C LEU A 1190 -5.55 28.19 -35.22
N ILE A 1191 -6.22 27.38 -34.40
CA ILE A 1191 -7.30 26.47 -34.84
C ILE A 1191 -8.68 26.76 -34.23
N THR A 1192 -8.79 27.64 -33.23
CA THR A 1192 -10.09 27.91 -32.59
C THR A 1192 -11.10 28.59 -33.53
N THR A 1193 -12.30 28.04 -33.53
CA THR A 1193 -13.50 28.56 -34.22
C THR A 1193 -14.48 29.19 -33.24
N ASP A 1194 -14.14 29.27 -31.95
CA ASP A 1194 -15.01 29.87 -30.94
C ASP A 1194 -15.08 31.40 -31.05
N ARG A 1195 -16.30 31.96 -31.01
CA ARG A 1195 -16.52 33.40 -31.17
C ARG A 1195 -15.81 34.25 -30.10
N LYS A 1196 -15.72 33.77 -28.86
CA LYS A 1196 -15.07 34.49 -27.75
C LYS A 1196 -13.56 34.44 -27.90
N ASP A 1197 -13.00 33.25 -28.15
CA ASP A 1197 -11.57 33.10 -28.44
C ASP A 1197 -11.14 33.95 -29.66
N LEU A 1198 -11.96 33.97 -30.71
CA LEU A 1198 -11.72 34.77 -31.92
C LEU A 1198 -11.70 36.27 -31.64
N GLN A 1199 -12.57 36.76 -30.75
CA GLN A 1199 -12.56 38.15 -30.32
C GLN A 1199 -11.31 38.49 -29.49
N GLU A 1200 -10.98 37.67 -28.49
CA GLU A 1200 -9.79 37.86 -27.64
C GLU A 1200 -8.48 37.77 -28.46
N LEU A 1201 -8.43 36.87 -29.46
CA LEU A 1201 -7.33 36.78 -30.41
C LEU A 1201 -7.26 38.02 -31.32
N LYS A 1202 -8.39 38.51 -31.83
CA LYS A 1202 -8.44 39.74 -32.64
C LYS A 1202 -7.92 40.95 -31.87
N GLU A 1203 -8.35 41.12 -30.62
CA GLU A 1203 -7.90 42.22 -29.75
C GLU A 1203 -6.39 42.12 -29.44
N ARG A 1204 -5.88 40.91 -29.14
CA ARG A 1204 -4.43 40.67 -29.00
C ARG A 1204 -3.66 40.94 -30.30
N LEU A 1205 -4.16 40.50 -31.45
CA LEU A 1205 -3.55 40.74 -32.77
C LEU A 1205 -3.50 42.23 -33.13
N GLN A 1206 -4.54 42.99 -32.79
CA GLN A 1206 -4.56 44.45 -32.97
C GLN A 1206 -3.54 45.17 -32.07
N LYS A 1207 -3.30 44.66 -30.86
CA LYS A 1207 -2.36 45.26 -29.88
C LYS A 1207 -0.90 44.85 -30.08
N TYR A 1208 -0.63 43.62 -30.52
CA TYR A 1208 0.72 43.02 -30.56
C TYR A 1208 1.16 42.48 -31.94
N GLY A 1209 0.32 42.62 -32.98
CA GLY A 1209 0.57 42.04 -34.30
C GLY A 1209 0.72 40.52 -34.24
N ARG A 1210 1.52 39.93 -35.14
CA ARG A 1210 1.79 38.47 -35.15
C ARG A 1210 2.46 37.95 -33.87
N GLN A 1211 2.99 38.80 -32.99
CA GLN A 1211 3.51 38.37 -31.68
C GLN A 1211 2.40 38.08 -30.65
N ALA A 1212 1.12 38.19 -31.01
CA ALA A 1212 -0.02 37.82 -30.17
C ALA A 1212 -0.17 36.29 -29.98
N TYR A 1213 0.16 35.50 -31.01
CA TYR A 1213 -0.03 34.05 -31.01
C TYR A 1213 0.74 33.38 -29.86
N GLY A 1214 0.04 32.59 -29.05
CA GLY A 1214 0.61 31.89 -27.89
C GLY A 1214 0.76 32.74 -26.63
N LYS A 1215 0.55 34.06 -26.67
CA LYS A 1215 0.52 34.92 -25.47
C LYS A 1215 -0.88 35.00 -24.91
N GLN A 1216 -1.07 34.58 -23.67
CA GLN A 1216 -2.32 34.83 -22.93
C GLN A 1216 -2.49 36.32 -22.62
N ALA A 1217 -3.74 36.74 -22.38
CA ALA A 1217 -4.00 38.01 -21.73
C ALA A 1217 -3.62 37.90 -20.25
N ILE A 1218 -3.06 38.98 -19.71
CA ILE A 1218 -2.78 39.18 -18.27
C ILE A 1218 -3.96 39.94 -17.69
#